data_AF-A0AAY4BRD5-F1
#
_entry.id   AF-A0AAY4BRD5-F1
#
_cell.length_a   1.000
_cell.length_b   1.000
_cell.length_c   1.000
_cell.angle_alpha   90.00
_cell.angle_beta   90.00
_cell.angle_gamma   90.00
#
_symmetry.space_group_name_H-M   'P 1'
#
loop_
_entity.id
_entity.type
_entity.pdbx_description
1 polymer ?
#
loop_
_entity_poly.entity_id
_entity_poly.type
_entity_poly.pdbx_seq_one_letter_code
_entity_poly.pdbx_strand_id
1 'polypeptide(L)'
;SPKLPLYESRRFSAGGVFNYTSLLLSKEDNMLYVGARETLLALNLSDISRLRRDLTWSTPEKKRDECSFKGKDLKTDCFNYIKILLRVNATHLYVCGTYAFSPICAYIVSVCVCIVTEDGRSRCPFNPEYKSTAIIADGELYAGTVSNFQGNEPIIYKSLGQGSALKTENSLNWLQDPAFVGSAYIQESLPVGNPVGDDDKIYFFFSEAGKEFDFFDNTIVSRIARVCKGDKGGERVLQKKWTTFLKAQLLCSLPDDGFPFNIIQDMFVLTPSKEDWKNTVFYGVFTSQWYKGASGSSAVCSFTMDQVERAFTGRYREVNRETQQWYTYNHPVPEPRPGACVTNAVRSAGISSSLHMPDKVLNFVKDHFLMDSVIRSQPLLLKRSVRYTQIAVHRVRAARRDYDVLFIGTDEGRLHKAINVNGKMHIIEELVLFPESQPVQHIELDTDKGLLYVSSFSGLVEVAVANCSNYQSCGECVLSRDPYCAWTGRQCADVRQAPAGSHWQQDVDGADTSASCNKTTINPRMARPSSSRASSCHVVIIPANSFKVLPCKVRSNLAERLWKYSKSAGQFVYPSPAGLVVVPRVDKEEAYECWSVEDGFQQLLANYCVRAEPRQESTTLIGHSRTPLVPREEAIILPGETRSGGAAAEEKVETEQTFFLKLRRCGARENVQQCVRPTGVSLSTLTNPPTRAERSLPGSSPRGVSLPSGLTSALKPEDSGPRGRNQAKPGGDRYSDG
;
A
#
# COMPACT_ATOMS: atom_id res chain seq x y z
N SER A 1 -1.55 25.65 -6.36
CA SER A 1 -0.44 25.18 -5.51
C SER A 1 0.85 25.18 -6.32
N PRO A 2 1.98 25.70 -5.82
CA PRO A 2 3.25 25.57 -6.52
C PRO A 2 3.58 24.09 -6.69
N LYS A 3 3.92 23.64 -7.91
CA LYS A 3 4.34 22.27 -8.17
C LYS A 3 5.64 22.01 -7.41
N LEU A 4 5.64 21.04 -6.49
CA LEU A 4 6.87 20.55 -5.86
C LEU A 4 7.86 20.12 -6.95
N PRO A 5 9.15 20.45 -6.82
CA PRO A 5 10.15 20.02 -7.80
C PRO A 5 10.26 18.49 -7.80
N LEU A 6 10.46 17.94 -8.99
CA LEU A 6 10.72 16.51 -9.17
C LEU A 6 12.01 16.12 -8.43
N TYR A 7 12.00 14.98 -7.74
CA TYR A 7 13.18 14.47 -7.06
C TYR A 7 14.30 14.16 -8.05
N GLU A 8 15.45 14.83 -7.89
CA GLU A 8 16.64 14.61 -8.71
C GLU A 8 17.35 13.33 -8.26
N SER A 9 17.27 12.29 -9.08
CA SER A 9 17.94 11.02 -8.83
C SER A 9 18.05 10.18 -10.10
N ARG A 10 18.77 9.07 -9.99
CA ARG A 10 18.84 8.04 -11.03
C ARG A 10 17.48 7.42 -11.23
N ARG A 11 17.15 7.22 -12.50
CA ARG A 11 15.86 6.72 -12.97
C ARG A 11 16.11 5.70 -14.05
N PHE A 12 15.18 4.76 -14.19
CA PHE A 12 15.19 3.80 -15.26
C PHE A 12 13.82 3.73 -15.93
N SER A 13 13.81 3.78 -17.26
CA SER A 13 12.65 3.51 -18.10
C SER A 13 13.14 2.99 -19.45
N ALA A 14 12.51 1.96 -19.98
CA ALA A 14 12.79 1.43 -21.32
C ALA A 14 11.64 1.76 -22.29
N GLY A 15 11.98 2.10 -23.53
CA GLY A 15 10.99 2.38 -24.57
C GLY A 15 10.10 1.17 -24.85
N GLY A 16 8.78 1.37 -24.87
CA GLY A 16 7.81 0.29 -25.11
C GLY A 16 7.52 -0.61 -23.90
N VAL A 17 8.20 -0.41 -22.77
CA VAL A 17 8.00 -1.18 -21.54
C VAL A 17 7.18 -0.39 -20.53
N PHE A 18 6.14 -1.03 -19.98
CA PHE A 18 5.21 -0.43 -19.03
C PHE A 18 4.92 -1.41 -17.89
N ASN A 19 4.30 -0.90 -16.82
CA ASN A 19 3.85 -1.68 -15.66
C ASN A 19 5.00 -2.40 -14.96
N TYR A 20 5.92 -1.66 -14.34
CA TYR A 20 7.01 -2.20 -13.54
C TYR A 20 6.46 -2.67 -12.18
N THR A 21 5.90 -3.87 -12.15
CA THR A 21 5.01 -4.39 -11.09
C THR A 21 5.71 -5.20 -10.02
N SER A 22 6.90 -5.74 -10.28
CA SER A 22 7.63 -6.58 -9.32
C SER A 22 9.10 -6.24 -9.28
N LEU A 23 9.66 -6.13 -8.08
CA LEU A 23 11.07 -5.87 -7.84
C LEU A 23 11.66 -7.01 -7.00
N LEU A 24 12.91 -7.37 -7.29
CA LEU A 24 13.67 -8.33 -6.50
C LEU A 24 15.11 -7.85 -6.38
N LEU A 25 15.50 -7.43 -5.17
CA LEU A 25 16.86 -7.04 -4.86
C LEU A 25 17.74 -8.28 -4.66
N SER A 26 18.79 -8.43 -5.50
CA SER A 26 19.84 -9.42 -5.29
C SER A 26 21.16 -8.73 -4.95
N LYS A 27 21.48 -8.70 -3.65
CA LYS A 27 22.74 -8.14 -3.14
C LYS A 27 23.96 -8.93 -3.61
N GLU A 28 23.85 -10.25 -3.65
CA GLU A 28 24.92 -11.16 -4.08
C GLU A 28 25.27 -10.98 -5.56
N ASP A 29 24.26 -10.84 -6.42
CA ASP A 29 24.48 -10.63 -7.85
C ASP A 29 24.82 -9.16 -8.16
N ASN A 30 24.66 -8.26 -7.19
CA ASN A 30 24.66 -6.81 -7.35
C ASN A 30 23.67 -6.34 -8.43
N MET A 31 22.48 -6.95 -8.47
CA MET A 31 21.43 -6.69 -9.47
C MET A 31 20.09 -6.38 -8.81
N LEU A 32 19.32 -5.50 -9.45
CA LEU A 32 17.89 -5.34 -9.24
C LEU A 32 17.16 -6.02 -10.40
N TYR A 33 16.45 -7.10 -10.12
CA TYR A 33 15.58 -7.74 -11.11
C TYR A 33 14.21 -7.07 -11.09
N VAL A 34 13.66 -6.85 -12.28
CA VAL A 34 12.42 -6.10 -12.47
C VAL A 34 11.50 -6.88 -13.40
N GLY A 35 10.32 -7.20 -12.91
CA GLY A 35 9.21 -7.71 -13.71
C GLY A 35 8.37 -6.56 -14.24
N ALA A 36 8.19 -6.51 -15.55
CA ALA A 36 7.33 -5.54 -16.22
C ALA A 36 6.36 -6.24 -17.20
N ARG A 37 5.53 -5.48 -17.92
CA ARG A 37 4.70 -6.05 -18.98
C ARG A 37 5.58 -6.58 -20.12
N GLU A 38 5.47 -7.87 -20.40
CA GLU A 38 6.16 -8.65 -21.44
C GLU A 38 7.68 -8.75 -21.33
N THR A 39 8.27 -8.28 -20.24
CA THR A 39 9.73 -8.28 -20.12
C THR A 39 10.21 -8.43 -18.68
N LEU A 40 11.38 -9.01 -18.55
CA LEU A 40 12.16 -9.09 -17.33
C LEU A 40 13.46 -8.35 -17.54
N LEU A 41 13.81 -7.48 -16.61
CA LEU A 41 14.99 -6.64 -16.70
C LEU A 41 15.92 -6.95 -15.52
N ALA A 42 17.22 -6.88 -15.77
CA ALA A 42 18.24 -6.93 -14.74
C ALA A 42 19.06 -5.63 -14.80
N LEU A 43 18.93 -4.82 -13.76
CA LEU A 43 19.58 -3.53 -13.62
C LEU A 43 20.76 -3.64 -12.66
N ASN A 44 21.83 -2.88 -12.91
CA ASN A 44 22.99 -2.86 -12.02
C ASN A 44 22.71 -1.99 -10.78
N LEU A 45 22.92 -2.50 -9.57
CA LEU A 45 22.70 -1.70 -8.36
C LEU A 45 23.71 -0.54 -8.17
N SER A 46 24.83 -0.53 -8.89
CA SER A 46 25.78 0.59 -8.89
C SER A 46 25.25 1.79 -9.70
N ASP A 47 24.43 1.53 -10.71
CA ASP A 47 23.80 2.53 -11.57
C ASP A 47 22.57 1.92 -12.25
N ILE A 48 21.38 2.15 -11.67
CA ILE A 48 20.13 1.58 -12.17
C ILE A 48 19.73 2.08 -13.54
N SER A 49 20.31 3.20 -14.01
CA SER A 49 20.04 3.72 -15.36
C SER A 49 20.63 2.80 -16.45
N ARG A 50 21.57 1.92 -16.08
CA ARG A 50 22.21 0.98 -17.00
C ARG A 50 21.53 -0.38 -16.95
N LEU A 51 20.77 -0.66 -18.00
CA LEU A 51 20.30 -2.01 -18.30
C LEU A 51 21.51 -2.93 -18.51
N ARG A 52 21.57 -4.04 -17.77
CA ARG A 52 22.61 -5.06 -17.98
C ARG A 52 22.12 -6.14 -18.93
N ARG A 53 20.89 -6.60 -18.71
CA ARG A 53 20.24 -7.63 -19.50
C ARG A 53 18.73 -7.42 -19.47
N ASP A 54 18.08 -7.74 -20.56
CA ASP A 54 16.64 -7.89 -20.67
C ASP A 54 16.30 -9.28 -21.22
N LEU A 55 15.11 -9.73 -20.90
CA LEU A 55 14.51 -10.95 -21.41
C LEU A 55 13.07 -10.64 -21.79
N THR A 56 12.83 -10.54 -23.09
CA THR A 56 11.49 -10.43 -23.64
C THR A 56 10.76 -11.75 -23.44
N TRP A 57 9.66 -11.70 -22.69
CA TRP A 57 8.75 -12.82 -22.46
C TRP A 57 7.34 -12.40 -22.87
N SER A 58 7.20 -12.04 -24.15
CA SER A 58 5.97 -11.55 -24.75
C SER A 58 4.97 -12.66 -25.03
N THR A 59 3.69 -12.29 -25.10
CA THR A 59 2.64 -13.23 -25.46
C THR A 59 2.55 -13.34 -27.00
N PRO A 60 2.57 -14.56 -27.58
CA PRO A 60 2.37 -14.75 -29.01
C PRO A 60 1.02 -14.22 -29.51
N GLU A 61 0.94 -13.70 -30.73
CA GLU A 61 -0.29 -13.12 -31.30
C GLU A 61 -1.49 -14.06 -31.21
N LYS A 62 -1.32 -15.34 -31.56
CA LYS A 62 -2.37 -16.37 -31.43
C LYS A 62 -2.96 -16.44 -30.02
N LYS A 63 -2.14 -16.32 -28.98
CA LYS A 63 -2.60 -16.34 -27.57
C LYS A 63 -3.34 -15.06 -27.22
N ARG A 64 -2.94 -13.91 -27.80
CA ARG A 64 -3.63 -12.64 -27.64
C ARG A 64 -5.02 -12.68 -28.32
N ASP A 65 -5.11 -13.28 -29.50
CA ASP A 65 -6.39 -13.50 -30.20
C ASP A 65 -7.31 -14.45 -29.42
N GLU A 66 -6.78 -15.55 -28.88
CA GLU A 66 -7.51 -16.46 -28.00
C GLU A 66 -8.05 -15.74 -26.75
N CYS A 67 -7.27 -14.84 -26.16
CA CYS A 67 -7.66 -14.01 -25.03
C CYS A 67 -8.76 -13.00 -25.41
N SER A 68 -8.63 -12.35 -26.56
CA SER A 68 -9.64 -11.41 -27.09
C SER A 68 -10.96 -12.09 -27.40
N PHE A 69 -10.92 -13.28 -27.98
CA PHE A 69 -12.11 -14.07 -28.28
C PHE A 69 -12.91 -14.42 -27.01
N LYS A 70 -12.25 -14.43 -25.83
CA LYS A 70 -12.89 -14.58 -24.52
C LYS A 70 -13.40 -13.25 -23.93
N GLY A 71 -13.46 -12.19 -24.72
CA GLY A 71 -14.01 -10.88 -24.34
C GLY A 71 -13.07 -10.00 -23.52
N LYS A 72 -11.75 -10.21 -23.60
CA LYS A 72 -10.73 -9.39 -22.92
C LYS A 72 -10.13 -8.36 -23.87
N ASP A 73 -9.63 -7.25 -23.30
CA ASP A 73 -9.10 -6.14 -24.09
C ASP A 73 -7.72 -6.47 -24.70
N LEU A 74 -7.57 -6.36 -26.03
CA LEU A 74 -6.33 -6.65 -26.75
C LEU A 74 -5.19 -5.68 -26.43
N LYS A 75 -5.50 -4.44 -26.03
CA LYS A 75 -4.57 -3.33 -25.79
C LYS A 75 -4.16 -3.21 -24.33
N THR A 76 -4.92 -3.77 -23.39
CA THR A 76 -4.57 -3.75 -21.95
C THR A 76 -4.44 -5.14 -21.35
N ASP A 77 -5.39 -6.04 -21.59
CA ASP A 77 -5.55 -7.26 -20.79
C ASP A 77 -4.74 -8.43 -21.35
N CYS A 78 -4.69 -8.56 -22.67
CA CYS A 78 -4.09 -9.70 -23.38
C CYS A 78 -2.57 -9.57 -23.56
N PHE A 79 -1.86 -9.28 -22.47
CA PHE A 79 -0.40 -9.25 -22.40
C PHE A 79 0.11 -10.15 -21.28
N ASN A 80 1.41 -10.42 -21.27
CA ASN A 80 2.06 -11.08 -20.15
C ASN A 80 2.47 -10.05 -19.09
N TYR A 81 1.75 -9.96 -17.98
CA TYR A 81 2.16 -9.14 -16.85
C TYR A 81 2.93 -10.02 -15.87
N ILE A 82 4.18 -9.68 -15.57
CA ILE A 82 4.95 -10.38 -14.55
C ILE A 82 4.39 -10.02 -13.17
N LYS A 83 3.96 -11.03 -12.41
CA LYS A 83 3.32 -10.87 -11.10
C LYS A 83 4.14 -11.44 -9.96
N ILE A 84 4.97 -12.44 -10.25
CA ILE A 84 5.82 -13.14 -9.27
C ILE A 84 7.24 -13.12 -9.81
N LEU A 85 8.17 -12.69 -8.97
CA LEU A 85 9.60 -12.66 -9.25
C LEU A 85 10.34 -12.99 -7.95
N LEU A 86 10.79 -14.22 -7.81
CA LEU A 86 11.39 -14.75 -6.59
C LEU A 86 12.75 -15.39 -6.86
N ARG A 87 13.64 -15.36 -5.88
CA ARG A 87 14.90 -16.09 -5.94
C ARG A 87 14.71 -17.50 -5.37
N VAL A 88 15.10 -18.52 -6.14
CA VAL A 88 15.05 -19.92 -5.69
C VAL A 88 16.36 -20.30 -5.02
N ASN A 89 17.47 -19.97 -5.69
CA ASN A 89 18.83 -20.21 -5.24
C ASN A 89 19.77 -19.17 -5.89
N ALA A 90 21.08 -19.35 -5.74
CA ALA A 90 22.08 -18.42 -6.25
C ALA A 90 22.01 -18.20 -7.78
N THR A 91 21.53 -19.18 -8.55
CA THR A 91 21.58 -19.16 -10.02
C THR A 91 20.21 -19.13 -10.69
N HIS A 92 19.14 -19.45 -9.97
CA HIS A 92 17.79 -19.60 -10.51
C HIS A 92 16.81 -18.60 -9.90
N LEU A 93 16.10 -17.91 -10.79
CA LEU A 93 14.91 -17.12 -10.47
C LEU A 93 13.67 -17.92 -10.83
N TYR A 94 12.61 -17.77 -10.03
CA TYR A 94 11.30 -18.30 -10.32
C TYR A 94 10.34 -17.15 -10.63
N VAL A 95 9.78 -17.16 -11.83
CA VAL A 95 9.00 -16.04 -12.35
C VAL A 95 7.67 -16.54 -12.87
N CYS A 96 6.59 -15.82 -12.61
CA CYS A 96 5.30 -16.09 -13.22
C CYS A 96 4.65 -14.83 -13.76
N GLY A 97 3.91 -14.99 -14.87
CA GLY A 97 3.11 -13.92 -15.44
C GLY A 97 1.75 -14.40 -15.94
N THR A 98 0.85 -13.44 -16.17
CA THR A 98 -0.54 -13.69 -16.58
C THR A 98 -0.68 -14.30 -17.97
N TYR A 99 0.32 -14.06 -18.83
CA TYR A 99 0.46 -14.60 -20.18
C TYR A 99 -0.86 -14.61 -20.98
N ALA A 100 -1.52 -13.43 -21.05
CA ALA A 100 -2.84 -13.22 -21.66
C ALA A 100 -3.93 -14.19 -21.17
N PHE A 101 -4.21 -14.16 -19.85
CA PHE A 101 -5.20 -15.02 -19.21
C PHE A 101 -4.92 -16.51 -19.42
N SER A 102 -3.63 -16.89 -19.39
CA SER A 102 -3.17 -18.26 -19.47
C SER A 102 -1.86 -18.39 -18.68
N PRO A 103 -1.89 -18.19 -17.36
CA PRO A 103 -0.70 -17.94 -16.55
C PRO A 103 0.38 -19.01 -16.72
N ILE A 104 1.62 -18.56 -16.88
CA ILE A 104 2.79 -19.43 -17.04
C ILE A 104 3.83 -19.03 -16.00
N CYS A 105 4.48 -20.03 -15.41
CA CYS A 105 5.64 -19.85 -14.57
C CYS A 105 6.89 -20.36 -15.29
N ALA A 106 8.06 -19.89 -14.89
CA ALA A 106 9.33 -20.35 -15.43
C ALA A 106 10.46 -20.27 -14.41
N TYR A 107 11.39 -21.21 -14.54
CA TYR A 107 12.72 -21.08 -13.97
C TYR A 107 13.63 -20.38 -14.96
N ILE A 108 14.26 -19.30 -14.53
CA ILE A 108 15.20 -18.53 -15.33
C ILE A 108 16.59 -18.72 -14.74
N VAL A 109 17.46 -19.30 -15.56
CA VAL A 109 18.87 -19.49 -15.21
C VAL A 109 19.63 -18.20 -15.53
N SER A 110 20.17 -17.55 -14.51
CA SER A 110 20.84 -16.25 -14.59
C SER A 110 22.02 -16.21 -15.60
N VAL A 111 22.62 -17.38 -15.88
CA VAL A 111 23.80 -17.53 -16.75
C VAL A 111 23.45 -17.64 -18.24
N CYS A 112 22.41 -18.39 -18.61
CA CYS A 112 22.08 -18.67 -20.02
C CYS A 112 20.78 -18.05 -20.52
N VAL A 113 19.96 -17.47 -19.63
CA VAL A 113 18.62 -16.94 -19.97
C VAL A 113 17.72 -18.03 -20.58
N CYS A 114 17.92 -19.26 -20.15
CA CYS A 114 17.08 -20.39 -20.53
C CYS A 114 15.80 -20.35 -19.69
N ILE A 115 14.65 -20.47 -20.36
CA ILE A 115 13.32 -20.50 -19.73
C ILE A 115 12.84 -21.95 -19.73
N VAL A 116 12.67 -22.53 -18.54
CA VAL A 116 11.93 -23.79 -18.39
C VAL A 116 10.53 -23.43 -17.92
N THR A 117 9.54 -23.55 -18.81
CA THR A 117 8.16 -23.15 -18.53
C THR A 117 7.38 -24.25 -17.81
N GLU A 118 6.49 -23.83 -16.92
CA GLU A 118 5.53 -24.66 -16.20
C GLU A 118 4.15 -23.98 -16.20
N ASP A 119 3.11 -24.78 -15.98
CA ASP A 119 1.75 -24.25 -15.77
C ASP A 119 1.73 -23.32 -14.54
N GLY A 120 1.26 -22.09 -14.75
CA GLY A 120 1.15 -21.07 -13.71
C GLY A 120 -0.19 -21.10 -12.95
N ARG A 121 -1.12 -22.01 -13.31
CA ARG A 121 -2.41 -22.13 -12.66
C ARG A 121 -2.26 -22.34 -11.14
N SER A 122 -3.06 -21.62 -10.36
CA SER A 122 -3.02 -21.61 -8.87
C SER A 122 -1.75 -21.00 -8.27
N ARG A 123 -0.79 -20.53 -9.08
CA ARG A 123 0.42 -19.84 -8.63
C ARG A 123 0.38 -18.36 -9.00
N CYS A 124 -0.09 -18.05 -10.21
CA CYS A 124 -0.20 -16.69 -10.75
C CYS A 124 -1.64 -16.42 -11.21
N PRO A 125 -2.16 -15.19 -11.07
CA PRO A 125 -3.51 -14.86 -11.52
C PRO A 125 -3.61 -14.84 -13.05
N PHE A 126 -4.84 -15.05 -13.55
CA PHE A 126 -5.17 -14.92 -14.97
C PHE A 126 -5.32 -13.44 -15.39
N ASN A 127 -6.02 -12.66 -14.55
CA ASN A 127 -6.29 -11.25 -14.79
C ASN A 127 -5.14 -10.38 -14.23
N PRO A 128 -4.56 -9.45 -15.00
CA PRO A 128 -3.51 -8.55 -14.51
C PRO A 128 -3.93 -7.67 -13.34
N GLU A 129 -5.21 -7.32 -13.24
CA GLU A 129 -5.75 -6.49 -12.15
C GLU A 129 -5.91 -7.26 -10.83
N TYR A 130 -5.93 -8.59 -10.88
CA TYR A 130 -5.99 -9.37 -9.64
C TYR A 130 -4.65 -9.29 -8.92
N LYS A 131 -4.75 -9.00 -7.62
CA LYS A 131 -3.60 -9.01 -6.73
C LYS A 131 -3.27 -10.43 -6.32
N SER A 132 -1.98 -10.69 -6.17
CA SER A 132 -1.45 -11.98 -5.76
C SER A 132 -0.20 -11.76 -4.91
N THR A 133 0.13 -12.74 -4.09
CA THR A 133 1.38 -12.76 -3.33
C THR A 133 2.02 -14.13 -3.44
N ALA A 134 3.34 -14.19 -3.37
CA ALA A 134 4.06 -15.44 -3.30
C ALA A 134 5.39 -15.29 -2.56
N ILE A 135 5.80 -16.35 -1.88
CA ILE A 135 7.09 -16.45 -1.18
C ILE A 135 7.64 -17.87 -1.32
N ILE A 136 8.96 -18.00 -1.33
CA ILE A 136 9.65 -19.30 -1.27
C ILE A 136 10.23 -19.47 0.13
N ALA A 137 9.92 -20.61 0.76
CA ALA A 137 10.53 -21.04 2.02
C ALA A 137 11.06 -22.47 1.85
N ASP A 138 12.35 -22.68 2.11
CA ASP A 138 13.05 -23.96 1.97
C ASP A 138 12.81 -24.68 0.63
N GLY A 139 12.76 -23.92 -0.46
CA GLY A 139 12.54 -24.43 -1.83
C GLY A 139 11.09 -24.71 -2.19
N GLU A 140 10.13 -24.49 -1.28
CA GLU A 140 8.71 -24.65 -1.54
C GLU A 140 8.05 -23.28 -1.80
N LEU A 141 7.17 -23.22 -2.80
CA LEU A 141 6.42 -22.01 -3.15
C LEU A 141 5.09 -21.97 -2.41
N TYR A 142 4.84 -20.84 -1.75
CA TYR A 142 3.57 -20.51 -1.11
C TYR A 142 2.96 -19.33 -1.86
N ALA A 143 1.79 -19.51 -2.47
CA ALA A 143 1.15 -18.50 -3.31
C ALA A 143 -0.30 -18.25 -2.87
N GLY A 144 -0.68 -16.97 -2.76
CA GLY A 144 -2.07 -16.53 -2.59
C GLY A 144 -2.55 -15.86 -3.87
N THR A 145 -3.53 -16.44 -4.55
CA THR A 145 -4.04 -15.96 -5.84
C THR A 145 -5.45 -16.48 -6.14
N VAL A 146 -5.89 -16.34 -7.38
CA VAL A 146 -7.12 -16.93 -7.91
C VAL A 146 -6.77 -17.96 -8.98
N SER A 147 -7.33 -19.18 -8.88
CA SER A 147 -6.91 -20.34 -9.69
C SER A 147 -7.58 -20.48 -11.05
N ASN A 148 -8.56 -19.64 -11.39
CA ASN A 148 -9.33 -19.76 -12.62
C ASN A 148 -9.50 -18.43 -13.38
N PHE A 149 -10.00 -18.55 -14.60
CA PHE A 149 -10.19 -17.43 -15.52
C PHE A 149 -11.25 -16.43 -15.04
N GLN A 150 -12.34 -16.93 -14.43
CA GLN A 150 -13.47 -16.12 -13.97
C GLN A 150 -13.12 -15.26 -12.75
N GLY A 151 -12.18 -15.69 -11.92
CA GLY A 151 -11.80 -14.95 -10.72
C GLY A 151 -12.57 -15.33 -9.46
N ASN A 152 -13.31 -16.45 -9.44
CA ASN A 152 -14.17 -16.85 -8.33
C ASN A 152 -13.66 -18.08 -7.56
N GLU A 153 -12.44 -18.56 -7.84
CA GLU A 153 -11.79 -19.64 -7.09
C GLU A 153 -10.52 -19.12 -6.38
N PRO A 154 -10.64 -18.39 -5.26
CA PRO A 154 -9.49 -17.96 -4.50
C PRO A 154 -8.77 -19.13 -3.82
N ILE A 155 -7.45 -19.05 -3.75
CA ILE A 155 -6.63 -20.13 -3.25
C ILE A 155 -5.39 -19.61 -2.51
N ILE A 156 -5.05 -20.28 -1.40
CA ILE A 156 -3.68 -20.29 -0.86
C ILE A 156 -3.10 -21.67 -1.13
N TYR A 157 -2.01 -21.71 -1.91
CA TYR A 157 -1.47 -22.90 -2.54
C TYR A 157 0.01 -23.09 -2.20
N LYS A 158 0.38 -24.32 -1.83
CA LYS A 158 1.77 -24.77 -1.65
C LYS A 158 2.16 -25.73 -2.75
N SER A 159 3.31 -25.49 -3.38
CA SER A 159 3.83 -26.29 -4.49
C SER A 159 5.36 -26.27 -4.55
N LEU A 160 5.94 -26.90 -5.58
CA LEU A 160 7.39 -27.03 -5.83
C LEU A 160 8.19 -27.85 -4.81
N GLY A 161 7.61 -28.20 -3.67
CA GLY A 161 8.20 -29.13 -2.71
C GLY A 161 8.18 -30.59 -3.17
N GLN A 162 8.95 -31.43 -2.46
CA GLN A 162 8.97 -32.89 -2.68
C GLN A 162 7.66 -33.58 -2.21
N GLY A 163 6.89 -32.91 -1.35
CA GLY A 163 5.62 -33.42 -0.81
C GLY A 163 4.42 -33.20 -1.74
N SER A 164 3.24 -33.64 -1.27
CA SER A 164 2.00 -33.30 -1.96
C SER A 164 1.70 -31.80 -1.87
N ALA A 165 1.30 -31.22 -2.99
CA ALA A 165 0.81 -29.85 -3.01
C ALA A 165 -0.42 -29.69 -2.11
N LEU A 166 -0.49 -28.57 -1.38
CA LEU A 166 -1.59 -28.26 -0.45
C LEU A 166 -2.36 -27.04 -0.93
N LYS A 167 -3.67 -27.05 -0.71
CA LYS A 167 -4.56 -25.93 -1.02
C LYS A 167 -5.59 -25.69 0.07
N THR A 168 -6.18 -24.50 0.05
CA THR A 168 -7.34 -24.16 0.88
C THR A 168 -8.56 -25.03 0.56
N GLU A 169 -9.35 -25.33 1.58
CA GLU A 169 -10.64 -26.01 1.45
C GLU A 169 -11.72 -25.02 0.95
N ASN A 170 -12.61 -25.49 0.08
CA ASN A 170 -13.62 -24.63 -0.56
C ASN A 170 -15.06 -24.91 -0.09
N SER A 171 -15.31 -25.99 0.66
CA SER A 171 -16.69 -26.34 1.06
C SER A 171 -17.41 -25.27 1.88
N LEU A 172 -16.69 -24.49 2.68
CA LEU A 172 -17.23 -23.34 3.44
C LEU A 172 -16.63 -22.01 2.98
N ASN A 173 -16.05 -21.97 1.77
CA ASN A 173 -15.40 -20.80 1.20
C ASN A 173 -14.45 -20.15 2.23
N TRP A 174 -13.35 -20.86 2.55
CA TRP A 174 -12.35 -20.38 3.51
C TRP A 174 -11.81 -18.99 3.18
N LEU A 175 -11.90 -18.58 1.91
CA LEU A 175 -11.57 -17.26 1.39
C LEU A 175 -12.79 -16.70 0.64
N GLN A 176 -13.09 -15.41 0.83
CA GLN A 176 -14.28 -14.75 0.29
C GLN A 176 -13.91 -13.57 -0.62
N ASP A 177 -13.63 -13.84 -1.90
CA ASP A 177 -13.13 -12.83 -2.86
C ASP A 177 -11.93 -12.02 -2.33
N PRO A 178 -10.83 -12.68 -1.90
CA PRO A 178 -9.69 -12.02 -1.32
C PRO A 178 -8.90 -11.18 -2.34
N ALA A 179 -8.44 -10.00 -1.90
CA ALA A 179 -7.40 -9.22 -2.55
C ALA A 179 -6.12 -9.33 -1.71
N PHE A 180 -5.19 -10.17 -2.15
CA PHE A 180 -3.90 -10.37 -1.49
C PHE A 180 -3.02 -9.14 -1.60
N VAL A 181 -2.29 -8.81 -0.53
CA VAL A 181 -1.34 -7.67 -0.53
C VAL A 181 0.09 -8.09 -0.21
N GLY A 182 0.29 -9.20 0.51
CA GLY A 182 1.62 -9.66 0.87
C GLY A 182 1.62 -11.01 1.59
N SER A 183 2.82 -11.57 1.75
CA SER A 183 3.08 -12.77 2.53
C SER A 183 4.44 -12.66 3.22
N ALA A 184 4.61 -13.36 4.34
CA ALA A 184 5.85 -13.32 5.12
C ALA A 184 6.18 -14.70 5.70
N TYR A 185 7.48 -15.02 5.72
CA TYR A 185 8.03 -16.22 6.32
C TYR A 185 8.66 -15.87 7.66
N ILE A 186 8.10 -16.41 8.75
CA ILE A 186 8.60 -16.18 10.12
C ILE A 186 9.14 -17.48 10.68
N GLN A 187 10.43 -17.47 11.03
CA GLN A 187 11.17 -18.65 11.48
C GLN A 187 11.00 -18.90 12.99
N GLU A 188 9.79 -19.25 13.41
CA GLU A 188 9.45 -19.48 14.82
C GLU A 188 10.18 -20.70 15.43
N SER A 189 10.77 -21.57 14.59
CA SER A 189 11.59 -22.70 15.01
C SER A 189 12.99 -22.32 15.52
N LEU A 190 13.39 -21.06 15.40
CA LEU A 190 14.69 -20.57 15.88
C LEU A 190 14.67 -20.19 17.38
N PRO A 191 15.83 -20.27 18.08
CA PRO A 191 17.08 -20.90 17.63
C PRO A 191 16.93 -22.42 17.53
N VAL A 192 17.81 -23.07 16.75
CA VAL A 192 17.77 -24.54 16.56
C VAL A 192 17.83 -25.25 17.91
N GLY A 193 16.91 -26.18 18.13
CA GLY A 193 16.77 -26.88 19.41
C GLY A 193 15.90 -26.14 20.43
N ASN A 194 15.11 -25.15 20.02
CA ASN A 194 14.17 -24.49 20.92
C ASN A 194 13.26 -25.53 21.62
N PRO A 195 12.93 -25.34 22.91
CA PRO A 195 12.27 -26.37 23.71
C PRO A 195 10.85 -26.67 23.23
N VAL A 196 10.17 -25.69 22.63
CA VAL A 196 8.82 -25.84 22.09
C VAL A 196 8.83 -26.73 20.84
N GLY A 197 9.90 -26.67 20.05
CA GLY A 197 10.03 -27.28 18.73
C GLY A 197 8.94 -26.83 17.76
N ASP A 198 8.51 -25.57 17.88
CA ASP A 198 7.48 -24.99 17.01
C ASP A 198 7.99 -24.94 15.56
N ASP A 199 7.07 -25.06 14.63
CA ASP A 199 7.37 -25.03 13.20
C ASP A 199 7.25 -23.59 12.69
N ASP A 200 8.04 -23.29 11.67
CA ASP A 200 8.00 -21.99 11.02
C ASP A 200 6.64 -21.77 10.36
N LYS A 201 6.23 -20.51 10.23
CA LYS A 201 4.91 -20.15 9.74
C LYS A 201 4.99 -19.22 8.54
N ILE A 202 4.06 -19.42 7.62
CA ILE A 202 3.83 -18.54 6.48
C ILE A 202 2.56 -17.74 6.76
N TYR A 203 2.72 -16.42 6.81
CA TYR A 203 1.63 -15.48 7.02
C TYR A 203 1.17 -14.90 5.68
N PHE A 204 -0.13 -14.69 5.53
CA PHE A 204 -0.75 -14.08 4.36
C PHE A 204 -1.61 -12.89 4.78
N PHE A 205 -1.53 -11.81 4.02
CA PHE A 205 -2.27 -10.57 4.28
C PHE A 205 -3.18 -10.26 3.10
N PHE A 206 -4.45 -10.02 3.36
CA PHE A 206 -5.45 -9.77 2.32
C PHE A 206 -6.67 -9.06 2.88
N SER A 207 -7.44 -8.40 2.02
CA SER A 207 -8.82 -8.00 2.32
C SER A 207 -9.80 -8.97 1.68
N GLU A 208 -10.95 -9.25 2.30
CA GLU A 208 -11.99 -10.12 1.75
C GLU A 208 -13.39 -9.64 2.17
N ALA A 209 -14.46 -10.22 1.63
CA ALA A 209 -15.81 -9.97 2.11
C ALA A 209 -16.04 -10.62 3.49
N GLY A 210 -16.33 -9.78 4.50
CA GLY A 210 -16.59 -10.19 5.88
C GLY A 210 -18.00 -10.72 6.08
N LYS A 211 -18.24 -11.98 5.71
CA LYS A 211 -19.53 -12.67 5.85
C LYS A 211 -20.01 -12.82 7.29
N GLU A 212 -19.13 -12.57 8.26
CA GLU A 212 -19.49 -12.54 9.68
C GLU A 212 -20.18 -11.25 10.13
N PHE A 213 -20.36 -10.29 9.22
CA PHE A 213 -21.09 -9.04 9.43
C PHE A 213 -22.35 -9.02 8.56
N ASP A 214 -23.49 -8.74 9.19
CA ASP A 214 -24.78 -8.55 8.52
C ASP A 214 -25.08 -7.04 8.41
N PHE A 215 -24.55 -6.41 7.36
CA PHE A 215 -24.80 -5.01 7.02
C PHE A 215 -25.47 -4.91 5.64
N PHE A 216 -26.18 -3.79 5.39
CA PHE A 216 -26.83 -3.52 4.11
C PHE A 216 -25.85 -3.53 2.91
N ASP A 217 -24.58 -3.18 3.15
CA ASP A 217 -23.49 -3.28 2.18
C ASP A 217 -22.53 -4.43 2.54
N ASN A 218 -21.99 -5.09 1.52
CA ASN A 218 -20.91 -6.06 1.67
C ASN A 218 -19.72 -5.40 2.37
N THR A 219 -19.53 -5.73 3.64
CA THR A 219 -18.45 -5.18 4.46
C THR A 219 -17.14 -5.88 4.11
N ILE A 220 -16.15 -5.11 3.64
CA ILE A 220 -14.80 -5.62 3.41
C ILE A 220 -14.06 -5.65 4.76
N VAL A 221 -13.25 -6.67 4.99
CA VAL A 221 -12.42 -6.78 6.18
C VAL A 221 -11.00 -7.16 5.80
N SER A 222 -10.03 -6.67 6.58
CA SER A 222 -8.63 -7.05 6.43
C SER A 222 -8.31 -8.26 7.31
N ARG A 223 -7.48 -9.16 6.78
CA ARG A 223 -7.14 -10.44 7.40
C ARG A 223 -5.64 -10.63 7.48
N ILE A 224 -5.24 -11.29 8.56
CA ILE A 224 -4.00 -12.05 8.64
C ILE A 224 -4.38 -13.52 8.71
N ALA A 225 -3.79 -14.33 7.85
CA ALA A 225 -3.91 -15.78 7.90
C ALA A 225 -2.54 -16.42 8.08
N ARG A 226 -2.49 -17.63 8.61
CA ARG A 226 -1.25 -18.40 8.78
C ARG A 226 -1.43 -19.87 8.43
N VAL A 227 -0.33 -20.48 8.01
CA VAL A 227 -0.16 -21.94 7.87
C VAL A 227 1.22 -22.34 8.42
N CYS A 228 1.37 -23.58 8.87
CA CYS A 228 2.66 -24.13 9.28
C CYS A 228 3.42 -24.63 8.05
N LYS A 229 4.72 -24.33 7.97
CA LYS A 229 5.58 -24.72 6.84
C LYS A 229 5.59 -26.24 6.63
N GLY A 230 5.69 -27.01 7.71
CA GLY A 230 5.75 -28.46 7.76
C GLY A 230 4.39 -29.17 7.66
N ASP A 231 3.29 -28.45 7.37
CA ASP A 231 2.00 -29.07 7.06
C ASP A 231 2.12 -29.95 5.80
N LYS A 232 1.58 -31.16 5.88
CA LYS A 232 1.54 -32.17 4.81
C LYS A 232 0.11 -32.56 4.40
N GLY A 233 -0.89 -31.88 4.95
CA GLY A 233 -2.28 -32.27 4.86
C GLY A 233 -2.65 -33.37 5.85
N GLY A 234 -3.91 -33.81 5.81
CA GLY A 234 -4.40 -34.92 6.60
C GLY A 234 -4.45 -36.24 5.82
N GLU A 235 -4.43 -37.36 6.53
CA GLU A 235 -4.45 -38.69 5.93
C GLU A 235 -5.81 -39.07 5.34
N ARG A 236 -6.91 -38.76 6.04
CA ARG A 236 -8.30 -39.09 5.63
C ARG A 236 -9.14 -37.85 5.42
N VAL A 237 -9.16 -36.97 6.43
CA VAL A 237 -9.80 -35.66 6.37
C VAL A 237 -8.77 -34.63 5.87
N LEU A 238 -9.19 -33.65 5.06
CA LEU A 238 -8.29 -32.62 4.51
C LEU A 238 -7.09 -33.19 3.72
N GLN A 239 -7.30 -34.27 2.96
CA GLN A 239 -6.30 -34.80 2.03
C GLN A 239 -5.87 -33.73 1.01
N LYS A 240 -4.56 -33.49 0.92
CA LYS A 240 -3.96 -32.45 0.07
C LYS A 240 -4.52 -31.05 0.33
N LYS A 241 -5.02 -30.80 1.54
CA LYS A 241 -5.54 -29.51 2.00
C LYS A 241 -4.84 -29.11 3.29
N TRP A 242 -4.77 -27.81 3.57
CA TRP A 242 -4.18 -27.33 4.80
C TRP A 242 -4.90 -27.86 6.03
N THR A 243 -4.15 -28.33 7.02
CA THR A 243 -4.63 -28.71 8.36
C THR A 243 -4.36 -27.60 9.39
N THR A 244 -3.50 -26.66 9.02
CA THR A 244 -2.99 -25.59 9.90
C THR A 244 -3.46 -24.18 9.52
N PHE A 245 -4.35 -24.06 8.53
CA PHE A 245 -4.87 -22.78 8.09
C PHE A 245 -5.82 -22.17 9.12
N LEU A 246 -5.50 -20.96 9.57
CA LEU A 246 -6.38 -20.11 10.37
C LEU A 246 -6.28 -18.67 9.88
N LYS A 247 -7.37 -17.89 10.02
CA LYS A 247 -7.38 -16.45 9.75
C LYS A 247 -8.03 -15.65 10.87
N ALA A 248 -7.54 -14.43 11.08
CA ALA A 248 -8.06 -13.47 12.06
C ALA A 248 -8.26 -12.09 11.43
N GLN A 249 -9.14 -11.29 12.01
CA GLN A 249 -9.38 -9.92 11.54
C GLN A 249 -8.27 -8.96 12.00
N LEU A 250 -7.72 -8.19 11.07
CA LEU A 250 -6.95 -6.98 11.35
C LEU A 250 -7.89 -5.77 11.33
N LEU A 251 -7.87 -4.97 12.39
CA LEU A 251 -8.69 -3.77 12.50
C LEU A 251 -7.82 -2.55 12.82
N CYS A 252 -7.75 -1.64 11.86
CA CYS A 252 -7.19 -0.30 12.01
C CYS A 252 -8.35 0.69 12.17
N SER A 253 -8.52 1.30 13.34
CA SER A 253 -9.69 2.16 13.62
C SER A 253 -9.35 3.36 14.51
N LEU A 254 -10.04 4.48 14.31
CA LEU A 254 -9.84 5.68 15.12
C LEU A 254 -10.17 5.43 16.60
N PRO A 255 -9.43 6.04 17.53
CA PRO A 255 -9.69 5.92 18.97
C PRO A 255 -11.01 6.57 19.40
N ASP A 256 -11.45 7.62 18.70
CA ASP A 256 -12.55 8.49 19.14
C ASP A 256 -13.93 7.87 18.85
N ASP A 257 -14.24 7.67 17.57
CA ASP A 257 -15.53 7.18 17.08
C ASP A 257 -15.49 5.72 16.61
N GLY A 258 -14.31 5.09 16.65
CA GLY A 258 -14.11 3.73 16.15
C GLY A 258 -14.15 3.61 14.63
N PHE A 259 -14.09 4.72 13.88
CA PHE A 259 -14.19 4.69 12.42
C PHE A 259 -13.11 3.78 11.80
N PRO A 260 -13.49 2.78 10.99
CA PRO A 260 -12.56 1.77 10.51
C PRO A 260 -11.92 2.11 9.14
N PHE A 261 -10.61 1.84 9.07
CA PHE A 261 -9.85 1.70 7.83
C PHE A 261 -9.72 0.21 7.55
N ASN A 262 -10.75 -0.32 6.90
CA ASN A 262 -11.01 -1.76 6.81
C ASN A 262 -10.38 -2.46 5.60
N ILE A 263 -9.81 -1.71 4.63
CA ILE A 263 -9.18 -2.27 3.43
C ILE A 263 -7.66 -2.10 3.47
N ILE A 264 -6.95 -3.20 3.74
CA ILE A 264 -5.49 -3.25 3.64
C ILE A 264 -5.02 -3.01 2.20
N GLN A 265 -4.00 -2.16 2.03
CA GLN A 265 -3.36 -1.89 0.75
C GLN A 265 -2.02 -2.60 0.62
N ASP A 266 -1.25 -2.63 1.72
CA ASP A 266 0.08 -3.23 1.80
C ASP A 266 0.46 -3.58 3.25
N MET A 267 1.44 -4.47 3.44
CA MET A 267 1.96 -4.91 4.73
C MET A 267 3.48 -5.10 4.69
N PHE A 268 4.19 -4.42 5.58
CA PHE A 268 5.61 -4.63 5.83
C PHE A 268 5.82 -5.37 7.15
N VAL A 269 6.66 -6.42 7.14
CA VAL A 269 6.97 -7.22 8.32
C VAL A 269 8.37 -6.90 8.80
N LEU A 270 8.46 -6.24 9.95
CA LEU A 270 9.73 -5.88 10.57
C LEU A 270 10.07 -6.88 11.67
N THR A 271 11.01 -7.76 11.40
CA THR A 271 11.56 -8.72 12.36
C THR A 271 12.95 -8.24 12.80
N PRO A 272 13.18 -7.89 14.09
CA PRO A 272 14.45 -7.29 14.54
C PRO A 272 15.67 -8.17 14.28
N SER A 273 15.53 -9.48 14.48
CA SER A 273 16.49 -10.50 14.08
C SER A 273 15.75 -11.82 13.89
N LYS A 274 16.33 -12.78 13.14
CA LYS A 274 15.68 -14.07 12.87
C LYS A 274 15.33 -14.86 14.14
N GLU A 275 16.14 -14.72 15.19
CA GLU A 275 15.90 -15.37 16.48
C GLU A 275 14.94 -14.58 17.37
N ASP A 276 14.81 -13.26 17.13
CA ASP A 276 13.94 -12.35 17.87
C ASP A 276 12.58 -12.17 17.17
N TRP A 277 12.01 -13.28 16.68
CA TRP A 277 10.75 -13.26 15.93
C TRP A 277 9.56 -12.80 16.78
N LYS A 278 9.60 -13.00 18.10
CA LYS A 278 8.55 -12.57 19.04
C LYS A 278 8.38 -11.05 19.08
N ASN A 279 9.44 -10.30 18.79
CA ASN A 279 9.39 -8.84 18.68
C ASN A 279 9.08 -8.36 17.26
N THR A 280 8.56 -9.23 16.39
CA THR A 280 8.11 -8.85 15.05
C THR A 280 6.94 -7.87 15.12
N VAL A 281 7.00 -6.82 14.28
CA VAL A 281 5.95 -5.82 14.13
C VAL A 281 5.47 -5.80 12.69
N PHE A 282 4.15 -5.84 12.51
CA PHE A 282 3.46 -5.79 11.23
C PHE A 282 2.97 -4.36 10.98
N TYR A 283 3.59 -3.64 10.04
CA TYR A 283 3.18 -2.29 9.65
C TYR A 283 2.30 -2.34 8.39
N GLY A 284 1.02 -2.01 8.55
CA GLY A 284 0.04 -2.08 7.47
C GLY A 284 -0.47 -0.71 7.04
N VAL A 285 -0.67 -0.53 5.73
CA VAL A 285 -1.37 0.60 5.15
C VAL A 285 -2.83 0.22 4.91
N PHE A 286 -3.76 1.07 5.36
CA PHE A 286 -5.19 0.83 5.25
C PHE A 286 -5.91 2.03 4.63
N THR A 287 -6.95 1.74 3.85
CA THR A 287 -7.95 2.70 3.37
C THR A 287 -9.32 2.32 3.90
N SER A 288 -10.27 3.23 3.77
CA SER A 288 -11.66 3.00 4.19
C SER A 288 -12.55 2.78 2.98
N GLN A 289 -13.42 1.77 3.03
CA GLN A 289 -14.38 1.51 1.95
C GLN A 289 -15.39 2.64 1.76
N TRP A 290 -15.60 3.47 2.78
CA TRP A 290 -16.57 4.57 2.77
C TRP A 290 -16.00 5.88 2.23
N TYR A 291 -14.67 6.01 2.11
CA TYR A 291 -14.02 7.17 1.49
C TYR A 291 -13.60 6.83 0.05
N LYS A 292 -14.57 6.77 -0.88
CA LYS A 292 -14.32 6.59 -2.32
C LYS A 292 -14.21 7.96 -3.02
N GLY A 293 -13.12 8.20 -3.75
CA GLY A 293 -12.93 9.39 -4.62
C GLY A 293 -11.71 10.24 -4.27
N ALA A 294 -11.65 11.48 -4.82
CA ALA A 294 -10.53 12.43 -4.65
C ALA A 294 -10.30 12.91 -3.20
N SER A 295 -11.16 12.51 -2.26
CA SER A 295 -11.05 12.77 -0.82
C SER A 295 -10.64 11.51 -0.02
N GLY A 296 -10.07 10.50 -0.68
CA GLY A 296 -9.61 9.26 -0.06
C GLY A 296 -8.70 9.53 1.14
N SER A 297 -8.87 8.75 2.21
CA SER A 297 -8.04 8.84 3.42
C SER A 297 -7.34 7.52 3.68
N SER A 298 -6.11 7.60 4.18
CA SER A 298 -5.31 6.45 4.53
C SER A 298 -4.83 6.52 5.98
N ALA A 299 -4.69 5.34 6.57
CA ALA A 299 -4.13 5.13 7.89
C ALA A 299 -2.96 4.15 7.81
N VAL A 300 -1.94 4.36 8.64
CA VAL A 300 -0.90 3.37 8.90
C VAL A 300 -1.08 2.84 10.31
N CYS A 301 -1.19 1.54 10.47
CA CYS A 301 -1.33 0.85 11.75
C CYS A 301 -0.18 -0.14 11.97
N SER A 302 0.12 -0.44 13.23
CA SER A 302 1.12 -1.44 13.60
C SER A 302 0.51 -2.50 14.49
N PHE A 303 0.80 -3.77 14.22
CA PHE A 303 0.36 -4.90 15.03
C PHE A 303 1.57 -5.67 15.54
N THR A 304 1.53 -6.10 16.79
CA THR A 304 2.62 -6.87 17.42
C THR A 304 2.39 -8.36 17.28
N MET A 305 3.47 -9.14 17.23
CA MET A 305 3.38 -10.60 17.19
C MET A 305 2.60 -11.17 18.40
N ASP A 306 2.75 -10.60 19.59
CA ASP A 306 1.96 -10.96 20.78
C ASP A 306 0.44 -10.86 20.56
N GLN A 307 -0.03 -9.80 19.86
CA GLN A 307 -1.45 -9.66 19.52
C GLN A 307 -1.89 -10.75 18.53
N VAL A 308 -1.04 -11.07 17.56
CA VAL A 308 -1.28 -12.09 16.55
C VAL A 308 -1.37 -13.48 17.19
N GLU A 309 -0.40 -13.84 18.05
CA GLU A 309 -0.41 -15.11 18.78
C GLU A 309 -1.65 -15.26 19.64
N ARG A 310 -1.97 -14.24 20.45
CA ARG A 310 -3.18 -14.23 21.30
C ARG A 310 -4.45 -14.46 20.49
N ALA A 311 -4.56 -13.90 19.29
CA ALA A 311 -5.72 -14.10 18.45
C ALA A 311 -5.83 -15.54 17.94
N PHE A 312 -4.72 -16.14 17.49
CA PHE A 312 -4.71 -17.51 16.98
C PHE A 312 -4.78 -18.59 18.09
N THR A 313 -4.42 -18.26 19.33
CA THR A 313 -4.67 -19.10 20.52
C THR A 313 -6.03 -18.84 21.16
N GLY A 314 -6.81 -17.89 20.64
CA GLY A 314 -8.11 -17.47 21.17
C GLY A 314 -9.29 -18.40 20.81
N ARG A 315 -10.51 -17.89 20.89
CA ARG A 315 -11.71 -18.63 20.50
C ARG A 315 -11.90 -18.63 18.99
N TYR A 316 -12.58 -19.66 18.48
CA TYR A 316 -12.96 -19.76 17.07
C TYR A 316 -14.35 -19.17 16.82
N ARG A 317 -14.64 -18.83 15.57
CA ARG A 317 -16.01 -18.62 15.09
C ARG A 317 -16.51 -19.88 14.39
N GLU A 318 -17.81 -20.09 14.51
CA GLU A 318 -18.56 -21.15 13.85
C GLU A 318 -19.65 -20.53 12.98
N VAL A 319 -19.91 -21.13 11.82
CA VAL A 319 -21.01 -20.75 10.93
C VAL A 319 -22.17 -21.73 11.10
N ASN A 320 -23.36 -21.20 11.34
CA ASN A 320 -24.58 -21.99 11.26
C ASN A 320 -24.85 -22.26 9.77
N ARG A 321 -24.83 -23.53 9.35
CA ARG A 321 -24.98 -23.90 7.94
C ARG A 321 -26.37 -23.61 7.37
N GLU A 322 -27.40 -23.56 8.22
CA GLU A 322 -28.78 -23.28 7.81
C GLU A 322 -29.02 -21.78 7.64
N THR A 323 -28.61 -20.99 8.63
CA THR A 323 -28.84 -19.53 8.62
C THR A 323 -27.72 -18.72 7.99
N GLN A 324 -26.56 -19.36 7.73
CA GLN A 324 -25.31 -18.71 7.29
C GLN A 324 -24.79 -17.64 8.26
N GLN A 325 -25.27 -17.63 9.50
CA GLN A 325 -24.84 -16.69 10.53
C GLN A 325 -23.61 -17.19 11.29
N TRP A 326 -22.70 -16.28 11.61
CA TRP A 326 -21.48 -16.56 12.34
C TRP A 326 -21.61 -16.22 13.82
N TYR A 327 -21.13 -17.10 14.69
CA TYR A 327 -21.14 -16.93 16.14
C TYR A 327 -19.84 -17.39 16.77
N THR A 328 -19.61 -16.98 18.02
CA THR A 328 -18.44 -17.42 18.79
C THR A 328 -18.64 -18.85 19.28
N TYR A 329 -17.68 -19.73 18.98
CA TYR A 329 -17.65 -21.08 19.49
C TYR A 329 -17.25 -21.11 20.97
N ASN A 330 -18.14 -21.61 21.83
CA ASN A 330 -17.94 -21.64 23.29
C ASN A 330 -17.87 -23.07 23.87
N HIS A 331 -17.87 -24.10 23.02
CA HIS A 331 -17.79 -25.50 23.47
C HIS A 331 -16.33 -25.97 23.58
N PRO A 332 -16.06 -27.16 24.15
CA PRO A 332 -14.71 -27.69 24.28
C PRO A 332 -14.03 -27.91 22.93
N VAL A 333 -12.82 -27.36 22.78
CA VAL A 333 -11.96 -27.53 21.59
C VAL A 333 -11.22 -28.88 21.70
N PRO A 334 -11.12 -29.68 20.63
CA PRO A 334 -10.38 -30.95 20.69
C PRO A 334 -8.86 -30.74 20.80
N GLU A 335 -8.15 -31.75 21.32
CA GLU A 335 -6.69 -31.74 21.45
C GLU A 335 -6.03 -32.78 20.51
N PRO A 336 -4.85 -32.50 19.93
CA PRO A 336 -4.13 -31.22 19.96
C PRO A 336 -4.92 -30.08 19.31
N ARG A 337 -4.72 -28.85 19.80
CA ARG A 337 -5.44 -27.65 19.33
C ARG A 337 -5.51 -27.55 17.79
N PRO A 338 -6.72 -27.43 17.19
CA PRO A 338 -6.91 -27.33 15.74
C PRO A 338 -6.21 -26.13 15.13
N GLY A 339 -5.51 -26.36 14.02
CA GLY A 339 -4.77 -25.30 13.32
C GLY A 339 -3.39 -24.98 13.91
N ALA A 340 -2.97 -25.65 15.00
CA ALA A 340 -1.63 -25.49 15.57
C ALA A 340 -0.59 -26.32 14.81
N CYS A 341 0.68 -25.88 14.85
CA CYS A 341 1.79 -26.64 14.30
C CYS A 341 2.12 -27.86 15.18
N VAL A 342 2.78 -28.86 14.59
CA VAL A 342 3.24 -30.05 15.30
C VAL A 342 4.50 -29.71 16.10
N THR A 343 4.33 -29.43 17.40
CA THR A 343 5.41 -29.08 18.35
C THR A 343 6.10 -30.32 18.94
N ASN A 344 7.18 -30.14 19.70
CA ASN A 344 7.85 -31.25 20.40
C ASN A 344 6.91 -32.01 21.35
N ALA A 345 6.06 -31.29 22.09
CA ALA A 345 5.08 -31.92 22.99
C ALA A 345 4.10 -32.83 22.21
N VAL A 346 3.65 -32.37 21.04
CA VAL A 346 2.76 -33.14 20.15
C VAL A 346 3.48 -34.36 19.56
N ARG A 347 4.76 -34.22 19.19
CA ARG A 347 5.60 -35.34 18.73
C ARG A 347 5.79 -36.39 19.82
N SER A 348 6.05 -35.98 21.06
CA SER A 348 6.16 -36.89 22.21
C SER A 348 4.86 -37.62 22.53
N ALA A 349 3.71 -37.07 22.16
CA ALA A 349 2.40 -37.71 22.26
C ALA A 349 2.07 -38.66 21.08
N GLY A 350 3.04 -38.96 20.19
CA GLY A 350 2.88 -39.89 19.08
C GLY A 350 2.43 -39.26 17.75
N ILE A 351 2.21 -37.95 17.70
CA ILE A 351 1.80 -37.24 16.47
C ILE A 351 3.03 -36.55 15.87
N SER A 352 3.73 -37.25 14.98
CA SER A 352 4.97 -36.75 14.36
C SER A 352 4.76 -35.83 13.15
N SER A 353 3.56 -35.79 12.58
CA SER A 353 3.22 -35.09 11.34
C SER A 353 1.73 -34.75 11.30
N SER A 354 1.33 -33.76 10.50
CA SER A 354 -0.09 -33.43 10.28
C SER A 354 -0.91 -34.60 9.72
N LEU A 355 -0.25 -35.53 9.02
CA LEU A 355 -0.87 -36.76 8.52
C LEU A 355 -1.42 -37.63 9.67
N HIS A 356 -0.76 -37.61 10.82
CA HIS A 356 -1.18 -38.38 12.01
C HIS A 356 -2.14 -37.61 12.93
N MET A 357 -2.60 -36.43 12.50
CA MET A 357 -3.52 -35.62 13.28
C MET A 357 -4.90 -36.30 13.37
N PRO A 358 -5.54 -36.38 14.56
CA PRO A 358 -6.82 -37.05 14.70
C PRO A 358 -7.93 -36.44 13.83
N ASP A 359 -8.78 -37.29 13.25
CA ASP A 359 -9.88 -36.85 12.37
C ASP A 359 -10.85 -35.87 13.07
N LYS A 360 -11.02 -35.97 14.40
CA LYS A 360 -11.82 -35.00 15.18
C LYS A 360 -11.23 -33.59 15.14
N VAL A 361 -9.90 -33.45 15.20
CA VAL A 361 -9.18 -32.17 15.12
C VAL A 361 -9.27 -31.62 13.70
N LEU A 362 -9.10 -32.48 12.69
CA LEU A 362 -9.15 -32.09 11.29
C LEU A 362 -10.56 -31.67 10.83
N ASN A 363 -11.61 -32.36 11.26
CA ASN A 363 -12.99 -31.93 10.99
C ASN A 363 -13.30 -30.61 11.71
N PHE A 364 -12.75 -30.39 12.91
CA PHE A 364 -12.93 -29.14 13.62
C PHE A 364 -12.34 -27.96 12.83
N VAL A 365 -11.06 -28.00 12.45
CA VAL A 365 -10.43 -26.89 11.71
C VAL A 365 -11.06 -26.67 10.34
N LYS A 366 -11.56 -27.74 9.69
CA LYS A 366 -12.33 -27.67 8.44
C LYS A 366 -13.50 -26.69 8.55
N ASP A 367 -14.21 -26.74 9.67
CA ASP A 367 -15.42 -25.96 9.93
C ASP A 367 -15.15 -24.68 10.77
N HIS A 368 -13.99 -24.57 11.41
CA HIS A 368 -13.61 -23.49 12.34
C HIS A 368 -12.25 -22.86 11.97
N PHE A 369 -12.18 -22.20 10.81
CA PHE A 369 -10.96 -21.59 10.28
C PHE A 369 -10.83 -20.09 10.60
N LEU A 370 -11.89 -19.45 11.11
CA LEU A 370 -11.94 -18.03 11.46
C LEU A 370 -11.82 -17.85 12.97
N MET A 371 -10.92 -16.98 13.42
CA MET A 371 -10.78 -16.62 14.84
C MET A 371 -11.82 -15.57 15.26
N ASP A 372 -12.32 -15.66 16.50
CA ASP A 372 -13.25 -14.69 17.10
C ASP A 372 -12.55 -13.39 17.52
N SER A 373 -11.29 -13.50 17.93
CA SER A 373 -10.50 -12.35 18.40
C SER A 373 -10.08 -11.45 17.25
N VAL A 374 -10.28 -10.15 17.43
CA VAL A 374 -9.87 -9.09 16.48
C VAL A 374 -8.54 -8.50 16.92
N ILE A 375 -7.59 -8.41 15.99
CA ILE A 375 -6.28 -7.80 16.22
C ILE A 375 -6.41 -6.30 15.91
N ARG A 376 -6.42 -5.48 16.97
CA ARG A 376 -6.74 -4.05 16.89
C ARG A 376 -5.49 -3.17 16.98
N SER A 377 -5.45 -2.13 16.16
CA SER A 377 -4.49 -1.03 16.25
C SER A 377 -5.20 0.30 16.02
N GLN A 378 -4.77 1.32 16.75
CA GLN A 378 -5.06 2.71 16.40
C GLN A 378 -4.09 3.15 15.28
N PRO A 379 -4.49 4.06 14.38
CA PRO A 379 -3.58 4.62 13.39
C PRO A 379 -2.40 5.32 14.05
N LEU A 380 -1.19 4.90 13.69
CA LEU A 380 0.02 5.65 13.97
C LEU A 380 -0.01 6.97 13.18
N LEU A 381 -0.30 6.85 11.88
CA LEU A 381 -0.41 7.98 10.96
C LEU A 381 -1.78 7.97 10.30
N LEU A 382 -2.49 9.10 10.38
CA LEU A 382 -3.72 9.34 9.63
C LEU A 382 -3.46 10.48 8.64
N LYS A 383 -3.72 10.24 7.36
CA LYS A 383 -3.62 11.27 6.31
C LYS A 383 -4.92 11.35 5.53
N ARG A 384 -5.52 12.54 5.53
CA ARG A 384 -6.72 12.87 4.75
C ARG A 384 -6.32 13.31 3.34
N SER A 385 -7.19 13.04 2.37
CA SER A 385 -7.00 13.42 0.96
C SER A 385 -5.71 12.88 0.34
N VAL A 386 -5.22 11.74 0.85
CA VAL A 386 -4.06 11.02 0.33
C VAL A 386 -4.36 9.54 0.45
N ARG A 387 -4.14 8.80 -0.65
CA ARG A 387 -4.25 7.35 -0.66
C ARG A 387 -2.86 6.73 -0.73
N TYR A 388 -2.48 6.07 0.36
CA TYR A 388 -1.24 5.29 0.41
C TYR A 388 -1.42 3.94 -0.27
N THR A 389 -0.38 3.48 -0.96
CA THR A 389 -0.38 2.24 -1.76
C THR A 389 0.64 1.22 -1.32
N GLN A 390 1.78 1.67 -0.77
CA GLN A 390 2.93 0.83 -0.42
C GLN A 390 3.60 1.34 0.85
N ILE A 391 4.28 0.45 1.58
CA ILE A 391 5.07 0.79 2.77
C ILE A 391 6.35 -0.05 2.85
N ALA A 392 7.46 0.62 3.17
CA ALA A 392 8.69 -0.03 3.62
C ALA A 392 9.12 0.58 4.96
N VAL A 393 9.70 -0.23 5.85
CA VAL A 393 10.15 0.24 7.17
C VAL A 393 11.61 -0.12 7.39
N HIS A 394 12.41 0.85 7.80
CA HIS A 394 13.81 0.63 8.16
C HIS A 394 14.05 0.99 9.62
N ARG A 395 14.59 0.06 10.40
CA ARG A 395 15.06 0.33 11.76
C ARG A 395 16.46 0.92 11.74
N VAL A 396 16.61 2.14 12.24
CA VAL A 396 17.87 2.89 12.23
C VAL A 396 18.35 3.12 13.65
N ARG A 397 19.63 2.82 13.89
CA ARG A 397 20.33 3.18 15.13
C ARG A 397 20.70 4.65 15.10
N ALA A 398 19.95 5.48 15.82
CA ALA A 398 20.28 6.90 16.02
C ALA A 398 21.13 7.08 17.29
N ALA A 399 21.51 8.33 17.61
CA ALA A 399 22.42 8.62 18.72
C ALA A 399 21.93 8.15 20.11
N ARG A 400 20.61 8.12 20.34
CA ARG A 400 20.00 7.77 21.64
C ARG A 400 19.27 6.43 21.66
N ARG A 401 18.53 6.12 20.59
CA ARG A 401 17.68 4.93 20.49
C ARG A 401 17.46 4.55 19.03
N ASP A 402 16.82 3.41 18.84
CA ASP A 402 16.42 2.97 17.51
C ASP A 402 15.11 3.65 17.09
N TYR A 403 15.00 3.92 15.79
CA TYR A 403 13.81 4.49 15.17
C TYR A 403 13.36 3.63 14.00
N ASP A 404 12.07 3.33 13.96
CA ASP A 404 11.43 2.74 12.80
C ASP A 404 11.03 3.88 11.85
N VAL A 405 11.73 3.98 10.73
CA VAL A 405 11.49 4.98 9.69
C VAL A 405 10.60 4.39 8.61
N LEU A 406 9.42 4.97 8.42
CA LEU A 406 8.41 4.53 7.48
C LEU A 406 8.56 5.31 6.16
N PHE A 407 8.66 4.58 5.06
CA PHE A 407 8.62 5.10 3.70
C PHE A 407 7.31 4.66 3.06
N ILE A 408 6.43 5.61 2.75
CA ILE A 408 5.05 5.33 2.38
C ILE A 408 4.75 5.93 1.01
N GLY A 409 4.44 5.08 0.03
CA GLY A 409 4.11 5.47 -1.34
C GLY A 409 2.66 5.90 -1.50
N THR A 410 2.38 6.84 -2.42
CA THR A 410 1.02 7.31 -2.75
C THR A 410 0.56 6.87 -4.14
N ASP A 411 -0.74 6.98 -4.38
CA ASP A 411 -1.35 6.78 -5.71
C ASP A 411 -1.03 7.90 -6.72
N GLU A 412 -0.43 8.99 -6.27
CA GLU A 412 0.03 10.12 -7.11
C GLU A 412 1.54 10.11 -7.38
N GLY A 413 2.27 9.08 -6.94
CA GLY A 413 3.70 8.96 -7.24
C GLY A 413 4.57 9.79 -6.30
N ARG A 414 4.09 9.99 -5.07
CA ARG A 414 4.82 10.65 -3.99
C ARG A 414 5.30 9.60 -2.97
N LEU A 415 6.32 9.98 -2.20
CA LEU A 415 6.83 9.21 -1.10
C LEU A 415 6.86 10.07 0.16
N HIS A 416 6.20 9.63 1.22
CA HIS A 416 6.32 10.24 2.55
C HIS A 416 7.33 9.46 3.38
N LYS A 417 8.23 10.19 4.04
CA LYS A 417 9.13 9.64 5.06
C LYS A 417 8.64 10.10 6.42
N ALA A 418 8.38 9.16 7.32
CA ALA A 418 7.79 9.47 8.62
C ALA A 418 8.38 8.63 9.75
N ILE A 419 8.37 9.17 10.96
CA ILE A 419 8.87 8.52 12.18
C ILE A 419 7.91 8.73 13.34
N ASN A 420 7.94 7.84 14.32
CA ASN A 420 7.24 8.03 15.58
C ASN A 420 8.15 8.75 16.59
N VAL A 421 7.73 9.95 16.97
CA VAL A 421 8.38 10.76 18.01
C VAL A 421 7.43 10.86 19.20
N ASN A 422 7.80 10.22 20.32
CA ASN A 422 7.05 10.27 21.59
C ASN A 422 5.55 9.94 21.45
N GLY A 423 5.20 8.94 20.63
CA GLY A 423 3.83 8.50 20.41
C GLY A 423 3.09 9.28 19.31
N LYS A 424 3.72 10.26 18.66
CA LYS A 424 3.16 11.04 17.57
C LYS A 424 3.96 10.85 16.30
N MET A 425 3.27 10.53 15.20
CA MET A 425 3.93 10.46 13.89
C MET A 425 4.29 11.85 13.38
N HIS A 426 5.54 11.99 12.95
CA HIS A 426 6.11 13.17 12.31
C HIS A 426 6.51 12.79 10.87
N ILE A 427 5.99 13.52 9.89
CA ILE A 427 6.39 13.38 8.48
C ILE A 427 7.58 14.31 8.28
N ILE A 428 8.75 13.72 8.03
CA ILE A 428 10.02 14.43 7.83
C ILE A 428 10.01 15.14 6.48
N GLU A 429 9.60 14.44 5.42
CA GLU A 429 9.61 14.96 4.06
C GLU A 429 8.60 14.24 3.15
N GLU A 430 8.23 14.93 2.07
CA GLU A 430 7.45 14.42 0.95
C GLU A 430 8.27 14.61 -0.33
N LEU A 431 8.46 13.53 -1.10
CA LEU A 431 9.19 13.53 -2.35
C LEU A 431 8.24 13.26 -3.52
N VAL A 432 8.29 14.09 -4.56
CA VAL A 432 7.62 13.81 -5.84
C VAL A 432 8.54 12.96 -6.69
N LEU A 433 8.19 11.67 -6.84
CA LEU A 433 9.06 10.71 -7.50
C LEU A 433 8.87 10.70 -9.01
N PHE A 434 7.66 10.89 -9.52
CA PHE A 434 7.37 10.80 -10.96
C PHE A 434 6.87 12.14 -11.53
N PRO A 435 7.23 12.49 -12.79
CA PRO A 435 6.78 13.74 -13.40
C PRO A 435 5.27 13.78 -13.63
N GLU A 436 4.73 12.67 -14.14
CA GLU A 436 3.30 12.43 -14.35
C GLU A 436 2.73 11.71 -13.13
N SER A 437 1.52 12.11 -12.69
CA SER A 437 0.84 11.49 -11.56
C SER A 437 0.52 10.02 -11.83
N GLN A 438 1.05 9.12 -11.02
CA GLN A 438 0.92 7.68 -11.19
C GLN A 438 1.19 6.94 -9.88
N PRO A 439 0.52 5.81 -9.61
CA PRO A 439 0.63 5.13 -8.33
C PRO A 439 1.98 4.44 -8.14
N VAL A 440 2.58 4.63 -6.96
CA VAL A 440 3.70 3.80 -6.51
C VAL A 440 3.24 2.34 -6.43
N GLN A 441 3.86 1.48 -7.24
CA GLN A 441 3.50 0.06 -7.38
C GLN A 441 4.25 -0.83 -6.39
N HIS A 442 5.55 -0.59 -6.21
CA HIS A 442 6.39 -1.38 -5.31
C HIS A 442 7.50 -0.50 -4.72
N ILE A 443 7.87 -0.77 -3.47
CA ILE A 443 9.03 -0.17 -2.80
C ILE A 443 9.94 -1.30 -2.34
N GLU A 444 11.14 -1.37 -2.91
CA GLU A 444 12.17 -2.33 -2.51
C GLU A 444 13.27 -1.61 -1.72
N LEU A 445 13.55 -2.04 -0.49
CA LEU A 445 14.50 -1.38 0.41
C LEU A 445 15.84 -2.13 0.48
N ASP A 446 16.93 -1.46 0.11
CA ASP A 446 18.30 -1.88 0.41
C ASP A 446 18.79 -1.18 1.68
N THR A 447 18.68 -1.86 2.81
CA THR A 447 19.13 -1.36 4.13
C THR A 447 20.63 -1.07 4.19
N ASP A 448 21.44 -1.85 3.47
CA ASP A 448 22.90 -1.82 3.60
C ASP A 448 23.47 -0.61 2.85
N LYS A 449 22.92 -0.34 1.66
CA LYS A 449 23.24 0.87 0.89
C LYS A 449 22.45 2.09 1.37
N GLY A 450 21.32 1.87 2.06
CA GLY A 450 20.33 2.90 2.38
C GLY A 450 19.74 3.53 1.13
N LEU A 451 19.23 2.67 0.26
CA LEU A 451 18.54 3.05 -0.96
C LEU A 451 17.16 2.40 -1.00
N LEU A 452 16.21 3.08 -1.59
CA LEU A 452 14.89 2.57 -1.95
C LEU A 452 14.82 2.54 -3.48
N TYR A 453 14.34 1.44 -4.03
CA TYR A 453 13.97 1.35 -5.44
C TYR A 453 12.46 1.38 -5.53
N VAL A 454 11.94 2.46 -6.13
CA VAL A 454 10.49 2.70 -6.18
C VAL A 454 10.02 2.58 -7.62
N SER A 455 9.08 1.67 -7.88
CA SER A 455 8.53 1.46 -9.21
C SER A 455 7.12 2.04 -9.39
N SER A 456 6.79 2.34 -10.63
CA SER A 456 5.45 2.71 -11.08
C SER A 456 5.18 2.16 -12.49
N PHE A 457 4.07 2.52 -13.12
CA PHE A 457 3.74 2.10 -14.48
C PHE A 457 4.76 2.57 -15.53
N SER A 458 5.38 3.74 -15.35
CA SER A 458 6.31 4.31 -16.36
C SER A 458 7.78 3.97 -16.15
N GLY A 459 8.20 3.54 -14.96
CA GLY A 459 9.61 3.28 -14.68
C GLY A 459 9.93 3.13 -13.20
N LEU A 460 11.22 3.29 -12.88
CA LEU A 460 11.79 3.17 -11.54
C LEU A 460 12.60 4.41 -11.16
N VAL A 461 12.65 4.69 -9.87
CA VAL A 461 13.46 5.76 -9.27
C VAL A 461 14.27 5.19 -8.11
N GLU A 462 15.56 5.50 -8.07
CA GLU A 462 16.43 5.26 -6.91
C GLU A 462 16.24 6.42 -5.92
N VAL A 463 16.01 6.14 -4.64
CA VAL A 463 15.79 7.16 -3.62
C VAL A 463 16.69 6.88 -2.42
N ALA A 464 17.51 7.84 -2.02
CA ALA A 464 18.33 7.69 -0.81
C ALA A 464 17.42 7.73 0.43
N VAL A 465 17.73 6.94 1.45
CA VAL A 465 16.96 6.95 2.70
C VAL A 465 17.00 8.31 3.41
N ALA A 466 18.03 9.13 3.14
CA ALA A 466 18.13 10.50 3.57
C ALA A 466 19.09 11.29 2.67
N ASN A 467 18.86 12.60 2.55
CA ASN A 467 19.82 13.53 1.96
C ASN A 467 20.14 14.65 2.96
N CYS A 468 21.01 14.36 3.93
CA CYS A 468 21.33 15.28 5.02
C CYS A 468 21.99 16.59 4.54
N SER A 469 22.59 16.60 3.34
CA SER A 469 23.13 17.83 2.74
C SER A 469 22.06 18.88 2.45
N ASN A 470 20.79 18.46 2.40
CA ASN A 470 19.66 19.38 2.34
C ASN A 470 19.59 20.25 3.60
N TYR A 471 20.10 19.88 4.76
CA TYR A 471 20.02 20.70 5.96
C TYR A 471 21.30 21.55 6.11
N GLN A 472 21.19 22.86 5.86
CA GLN A 472 22.35 23.74 5.69
C GLN A 472 22.87 24.37 6.99
N SER A 473 22.06 24.32 8.06
CA SER A 473 22.42 24.86 9.37
C SER A 473 22.24 23.79 10.44
N CYS A 474 22.85 24.00 11.61
CA CYS A 474 22.63 23.12 12.76
C CYS A 474 21.14 23.04 13.13
N GLY A 475 20.44 24.19 13.10
CA GLY A 475 19.02 24.23 13.40
C GLY A 475 18.20 23.45 12.39
N GLU A 476 18.43 23.62 11.08
CA GLU A 476 17.76 22.82 10.05
C GLU A 476 18.01 21.31 10.25
N CYS A 477 19.24 20.92 10.58
CA CYS A 477 19.61 19.51 10.78
C CYS A 477 18.89 18.90 11.99
N VAL A 478 18.83 19.62 13.11
CA VAL A 478 18.17 19.14 14.34
C VAL A 478 16.64 19.19 14.22
N LEU A 479 16.08 20.27 13.67
CA LEU A 479 14.63 20.43 13.45
C LEU A 479 14.06 19.45 12.43
N SER A 480 14.89 18.94 11.50
CA SER A 480 14.47 17.89 10.58
C SER A 480 13.95 16.64 11.28
N ARG A 481 14.42 16.40 12.52
CA ARG A 481 14.18 15.17 13.29
C ARG A 481 14.52 13.91 12.50
N ASP A 482 15.36 13.99 11.48
CA ASP A 482 15.69 12.86 10.63
C ASP A 482 16.69 11.94 11.36
N PRO A 483 16.33 10.69 11.71
CA PRO A 483 17.24 9.80 12.45
C PRO A 483 18.51 9.45 11.68
N TYR A 484 18.49 9.61 10.36
CA TYR A 484 19.67 9.42 9.52
C TYR A 484 20.63 10.62 9.57
N CYS A 485 20.22 11.78 10.05
CA CYS A 485 20.99 13.02 9.94
C CYS A 485 21.42 13.56 11.31
N ALA A 486 22.68 13.99 11.40
CA ALA A 486 23.22 14.67 12.57
C ALA A 486 24.18 15.79 12.17
N TRP A 487 24.27 16.81 13.02
CA TRP A 487 25.17 17.94 12.82
C TRP A 487 26.58 17.55 13.25
N THR A 488 27.56 17.80 12.39
CA THR A 488 28.98 17.48 12.65
C THR A 488 29.72 18.58 13.41
N GLY A 489 29.06 19.70 13.70
CA GLY A 489 29.68 20.97 14.09
C GLY A 489 29.89 21.94 12.91
N ARG A 490 29.93 21.42 11.67
CA ARG A 490 30.16 22.23 10.45
C ARG A 490 29.09 22.05 9.37
N GLN A 491 28.61 20.82 9.19
CA GLN A 491 27.58 20.47 8.20
C GLN A 491 26.68 19.35 8.75
N CYS A 492 25.50 19.19 8.18
CA CYS A 492 24.63 18.05 8.46
C CYS A 492 25.08 16.85 7.62
N ALA A 493 25.22 15.68 8.25
CA ALA A 493 25.75 14.47 7.61
C ALA A 493 24.99 13.22 8.04
N ASP A 494 25.15 12.16 7.26
CA ASP A 494 24.50 10.87 7.50
C ASP A 494 25.20 10.11 8.64
N VAL A 495 24.46 9.78 9.70
CA VAL A 495 24.96 9.12 10.92
C VAL A 495 25.59 7.76 10.64
N ARG A 496 25.24 7.10 9.53
CA ARG A 496 25.83 5.82 9.14
C ARG A 496 27.29 5.96 8.71
N GLN A 497 27.73 7.18 8.39
CA GLN A 497 29.10 7.53 8.04
C GLN A 497 29.88 8.08 9.24
N ALA A 498 29.26 8.14 10.42
CA ALA A 498 29.86 8.73 11.61
C ALA A 498 30.97 7.82 12.16
N PRO A 499 32.17 8.36 12.45
CA PRO A 499 33.21 7.61 13.14
C PRO A 499 32.75 7.16 14.54
N ALA A 500 33.26 6.01 15.00
CA ALA A 500 32.99 5.52 16.35
C ALA A 500 33.42 6.57 17.40
N GLY A 501 32.54 6.86 18.36
CA GLY A 501 32.79 7.86 19.41
C GLY A 501 32.66 9.32 18.95
N SER A 502 32.15 9.58 17.74
CA SER A 502 31.86 10.95 17.31
C SER A 502 30.73 11.58 18.13
N HIS A 503 30.89 12.87 18.46
CA HIS A 503 29.90 13.66 19.20
C HIS A 503 29.03 14.50 18.26
N TRP A 504 28.53 13.89 17.19
CA TRP A 504 27.62 14.57 16.26
C TRP A 504 26.32 14.92 16.99
N GLN A 505 25.83 16.14 16.79
CA GLN A 505 24.66 16.65 17.51
C GLN A 505 23.38 16.23 16.78
N GLN A 506 22.54 15.47 17.48
CA GLN A 506 21.26 14.97 17.00
C GLN A 506 20.26 14.96 18.16
N ASP A 507 19.05 15.43 17.91
CA ASP A 507 17.95 15.34 18.87
C ASP A 507 16.61 15.11 18.16
N VAL A 508 16.36 13.85 17.79
CA VAL A 508 15.14 13.46 17.06
C VAL A 508 13.88 13.64 17.91
N ASP A 509 13.94 13.28 19.20
CA ASP A 509 12.77 13.31 20.10
C ASP A 509 12.39 14.75 20.49
N GLY A 510 13.36 15.57 20.88
CA GLY A 510 13.11 16.94 21.35
C GLY A 510 13.13 18.00 20.24
N ALA A 511 14.01 17.86 19.26
CA ALA A 511 14.43 18.90 18.33
C ALA A 511 14.95 20.18 19.04
N ASP A 512 15.62 20.03 20.18
CA ASP A 512 16.16 21.15 20.95
C ASP A 512 17.43 21.72 20.29
N THR A 513 17.23 22.76 19.50
CA THR A 513 18.30 23.52 18.85
C THR A 513 19.16 24.31 19.85
N SER A 514 18.62 24.71 20.99
CA SER A 514 19.34 25.51 21.98
C SER A 514 20.42 24.69 22.70
N ALA A 515 20.13 23.43 23.04
CA ALA A 515 21.09 22.52 23.65
C ALA A 515 22.07 21.94 22.61
N SER A 516 21.61 21.72 21.38
CA SER A 516 22.36 21.01 20.33
C SER A 516 23.28 21.93 19.52
N CYS A 517 22.85 23.16 19.24
CA CYS A 517 23.58 24.06 18.33
C CYS A 517 24.47 25.09 19.04
N ASN A 518 24.20 25.40 20.32
CA ASN A 518 25.03 26.32 21.10
C ASN A 518 26.36 25.70 21.60
N LYS A 519 26.58 24.40 21.37
CA LYS A 519 27.82 23.68 21.72
C LYS A 519 28.90 23.73 20.65
N THR A 520 28.70 24.49 19.57
CA THR A 520 29.81 24.77 18.64
C THR A 520 30.81 25.66 19.35
N THR A 521 31.88 25.03 19.84
CA THR A 521 33.11 25.68 20.26
C THR A 521 33.46 26.70 19.18
N ILE A 522 33.26 27.98 19.49
CA ILE A 522 33.84 29.08 18.74
C ILE A 522 35.34 28.84 18.80
N ASN A 523 35.91 28.23 17.76
CA ASN A 523 37.35 28.09 17.67
C ASN A 523 37.87 29.51 17.38
N PRO A 524 38.48 30.23 18.33
CA PRO A 524 38.68 31.70 18.23
C PRO A 524 39.84 32.08 17.30
N ARG A 525 40.23 31.19 16.38
CA ARG A 525 41.30 31.43 15.40
C ARG A 525 40.82 31.54 13.95
N MET A 526 39.51 31.59 13.71
CA MET A 526 38.93 32.06 12.45
C MET A 526 37.83 33.12 12.61
N ALA A 527 37.67 33.68 13.80
CA ALA A 527 36.91 34.90 14.04
C ALA A 527 37.79 35.91 14.77
N ARG A 528 38.65 36.61 14.01
CA ARG A 528 39.13 37.92 14.46
C ARG A 528 37.91 38.86 14.44
N PRO A 529 37.59 39.56 15.54
CA PRO A 529 36.64 40.65 15.48
C PRO A 529 37.31 41.80 14.74
N SER A 530 37.07 41.89 13.42
CA SER A 530 37.28 43.16 12.72
C SER A 530 36.14 44.08 13.14
N SER A 531 36.43 45.02 14.03
CA SER A 531 35.61 46.20 14.29
C SER A 531 35.51 47.05 13.00
N SER A 532 34.66 46.64 12.06
CA SER A 532 34.15 47.42 10.90
C SER A 532 33.43 46.59 9.81
N ARG A 533 33.12 45.29 10.01
CA ARG A 533 32.23 44.59 9.07
C ARG A 533 30.77 44.84 9.43
N ALA A 534 30.20 45.91 8.88
CA ALA A 534 28.76 46.01 8.68
C ALA A 534 28.27 44.66 8.12
N SER A 535 27.25 44.06 8.74
CA SER A 535 26.54 42.89 8.21
C SER A 535 26.27 43.11 6.73
N SER A 536 26.94 42.38 5.84
CA SER A 536 26.86 42.63 4.40
C SER A 536 25.45 42.29 3.92
N CYS A 537 24.59 43.30 3.83
CA CYS A 537 23.28 43.19 3.22
C CYS A 537 23.43 43.19 1.69
N HIS A 538 22.57 42.45 1.02
CA HIS A 538 22.49 42.44 -0.44
C HIS A 538 21.84 43.75 -0.91
N VAL A 539 22.61 44.62 -1.56
CA VAL A 539 22.12 45.92 -2.04
C VAL A 539 21.12 45.70 -3.19
N VAL A 540 19.93 46.29 -3.06
CA VAL A 540 18.86 46.25 -4.06
C VAL A 540 18.50 47.68 -4.40
N ILE A 541 18.78 48.05 -5.65
CA ILE A 541 18.39 49.35 -6.20
C ILE A 541 17.04 49.18 -6.89
N ILE A 542 16.09 50.06 -6.57
CA ILE A 542 14.74 50.05 -7.13
C ILE A 542 14.48 51.43 -7.75
N PRO A 543 13.98 51.51 -9.01
CA PRO A 543 13.62 52.78 -9.62
C PRO A 543 12.65 53.58 -8.76
N ALA A 544 12.81 54.91 -8.73
CA ALA A 544 11.90 55.78 -7.99
C ALA A 544 10.44 55.58 -8.46
N ASN A 545 9.49 55.62 -7.54
CA ASN A 545 8.06 55.35 -7.79
C ASN A 545 7.72 53.95 -8.30
N SER A 546 8.62 52.97 -8.16
CA SER A 546 8.36 51.56 -8.45
C SER A 546 8.44 50.71 -7.19
N PHE A 547 8.13 49.42 -7.30
CA PHE A 547 8.23 48.46 -6.21
C PHE A 547 9.04 47.24 -6.67
N LYS A 548 9.61 46.51 -5.71
CA LYS A 548 10.24 45.22 -5.96
C LYS A 548 9.87 44.21 -4.89
N VAL A 549 9.77 42.95 -5.27
CA VAL A 549 9.59 41.85 -4.32
C VAL A 549 10.97 41.37 -3.89
N LEU A 550 11.27 41.51 -2.60
CA LEU A 550 12.42 40.90 -1.95
C LEU A 550 12.10 39.42 -1.70
N PRO A 551 12.76 38.48 -2.38
CA PRO A 551 12.44 37.07 -2.23
C PRO A 551 12.85 36.59 -0.83
N CYS A 552 12.06 35.69 -0.25
CA CYS A 552 12.49 34.96 0.93
C CYS A 552 11.82 33.59 0.94
N LYS A 553 12.63 32.58 0.60
CA LYS A 553 12.18 31.20 0.47
C LYS A 553 12.41 30.47 1.79
N VAL A 554 11.33 30.20 2.51
CA VAL A 554 11.33 29.29 3.66
C VAL A 554 11.35 27.86 3.13
N ARG A 555 12.12 26.97 3.78
CA ARG A 555 12.32 25.58 3.34
C ARG A 555 11.40 24.60 4.05
N SER A 556 11.18 24.80 5.35
CA SER A 556 10.23 24.02 6.13
C SER A 556 8.81 24.51 5.86
N ASN A 557 7.89 23.57 5.65
CA ASN A 557 6.47 23.87 5.53
C ASN A 557 5.82 24.17 6.90
N LEU A 558 6.54 23.93 8.00
CA LEU A 558 6.11 24.19 9.36
C LEU A 558 6.68 25.50 9.93
N ALA A 559 7.68 26.09 9.26
CA ALA A 559 8.29 27.34 9.67
C ALA A 559 7.46 28.57 9.25
N GLU A 560 7.47 29.58 10.11
CA GLU A 560 6.90 30.89 9.85
C GLU A 560 7.95 31.86 9.31
N ARG A 561 7.55 32.72 8.38
CA ARG A 561 8.40 33.77 7.82
C ARG A 561 8.21 35.09 8.57
N LEU A 562 9.28 35.59 9.17
CA LEU A 562 9.30 36.86 9.89
C LEU A 562 10.19 37.89 9.18
N TRP A 563 9.66 39.08 8.89
CA TRP A 563 10.44 40.19 8.36
C TRP A 563 10.76 41.21 9.45
N LYS A 564 12.02 41.65 9.54
CA LYS A 564 12.46 42.73 10.42
C LYS A 564 12.97 43.90 9.59
N TYR A 565 12.48 45.10 9.90
CA TYR A 565 12.81 46.36 9.24
C TYR A 565 12.51 47.53 10.18
N SER A 566 12.99 48.74 9.86
CA SER A 566 12.77 49.92 10.70
C SER A 566 11.28 50.29 10.78
N LYS A 567 10.82 50.86 11.90
CA LYS A 567 9.42 51.34 12.03
C LYS A 567 9.03 52.27 10.89
N SER A 568 9.98 53.06 10.40
CA SER A 568 9.77 54.03 9.32
C SER A 568 9.62 53.38 7.94
N ALA A 569 10.14 52.17 7.73
CA ALA A 569 9.98 51.39 6.51
C ALA A 569 8.62 50.68 6.43
N GLY A 570 7.95 50.46 7.57
CA GLY A 570 6.73 49.64 7.65
C GLY A 570 5.52 50.16 6.87
N GLN A 571 5.46 51.46 6.56
CA GLN A 571 4.39 52.04 5.76
C GLN A 571 4.52 51.77 4.25
N PHE A 572 5.68 51.27 3.81
CA PHE A 572 6.05 51.12 2.40
C PHE A 572 6.32 49.65 2.01
N VAL A 573 5.76 48.72 2.79
CA VAL A 573 5.94 47.29 2.55
C VAL A 573 4.62 46.54 2.59
N TYR A 574 4.54 45.47 1.80
CA TYR A 574 3.39 44.57 1.77
C TYR A 574 3.85 43.10 1.70
N PRO A 575 3.38 42.22 2.61
CA PRO A 575 3.73 40.81 2.58
C PRO A 575 3.07 40.11 1.38
N SER A 576 3.85 39.31 0.64
CA SER A 576 3.40 38.51 -0.50
C SER A 576 3.78 37.05 -0.29
N PRO A 577 3.05 36.05 -0.84
CA PRO A 577 3.50 34.65 -0.78
C PRO A 577 4.95 34.46 -1.24
N ALA A 578 5.38 35.19 -2.27
CA ALA A 578 6.73 35.11 -2.82
C ALA A 578 7.82 35.83 -2.01
N GLY A 579 7.47 36.74 -1.09
CA GLY A 579 8.44 37.55 -0.36
C GLY A 579 7.86 38.81 0.27
N LEU A 580 8.65 39.88 0.35
CA LEU A 580 8.21 41.20 0.83
C LEU A 580 8.21 42.19 -0.34
N VAL A 581 7.06 42.76 -0.65
CA VAL A 581 6.97 43.89 -1.59
C VAL A 581 7.50 45.12 -0.88
N VAL A 582 8.46 45.82 -1.47
CA VAL A 582 9.06 47.04 -0.91
C VAL A 582 8.99 48.16 -1.94
N VAL A 583 8.54 49.33 -1.48
CA VAL A 583 8.63 50.61 -2.20
C VAL A 583 9.79 51.41 -1.61
N PRO A 584 10.83 51.74 -2.39
CA PRO A 584 12.01 52.43 -1.89
C PRO A 584 11.66 53.89 -1.54
N ARG A 585 12.33 54.44 -0.54
CA ARG A 585 12.28 55.88 -0.27
C ARG A 585 13.43 56.57 -0.97
N VAL A 586 13.13 57.73 -1.54
CA VAL A 586 14.15 58.63 -2.11
C VAL A 586 15.07 59.07 -0.97
N ASP A 587 16.37 59.00 -1.19
CA ASP A 587 17.45 59.43 -0.27
C ASP A 587 17.57 58.66 1.06
N LYS A 588 17.00 57.45 1.15
CA LYS A 588 17.21 56.56 2.30
C LYS A 588 17.57 55.14 1.86
N GLU A 589 18.56 54.58 2.54
CA GLU A 589 18.86 53.15 2.48
C GLU A 589 18.22 52.48 3.70
N GLU A 590 17.38 51.47 3.47
CA GLU A 590 16.68 50.73 4.53
C GLU A 590 17.08 49.24 4.47
N ALA A 591 17.32 48.68 5.66
CA ALA A 591 17.65 47.27 5.81
C ALA A 591 16.38 46.44 6.05
N TYR A 592 16.29 45.30 5.35
CA TYR A 592 15.20 44.34 5.46
C TYR A 592 15.78 42.94 5.67
N GLU A 593 15.47 42.34 6.81
CA GLU A 593 15.91 41.00 7.16
C GLU A 593 14.74 40.03 7.09
N CYS A 594 14.94 38.90 6.42
CA CYS A 594 14.01 37.79 6.45
C CYS A 594 14.52 36.68 7.36
N TRP A 595 13.68 36.27 8.30
CA TRP A 595 13.95 35.24 9.29
C TRP A 595 12.98 34.07 9.11
N SER A 596 13.48 32.85 9.25
CA SER A 596 12.70 31.64 9.46
C SER A 596 12.55 31.41 10.95
N VAL A 597 11.33 31.12 11.41
CA VAL A 597 11.06 30.82 12.82
C VAL A 597 10.30 29.50 12.92
N GLU A 598 10.85 28.53 13.66
CA GLU A 598 10.24 27.22 13.88
C GLU A 598 10.65 26.71 15.26
N ASP A 599 9.69 26.29 16.09
CA ASP A 599 9.91 25.76 17.45
C ASP A 599 10.88 26.62 18.30
N GLY A 600 10.80 27.95 18.19
CA GLY A 600 11.63 28.90 18.92
C GLY A 600 13.04 29.15 18.33
N PHE A 601 13.46 28.37 17.33
CA PHE A 601 14.68 28.61 16.58
C PHE A 601 14.48 29.71 15.54
N GLN A 602 15.42 30.64 15.42
CA GLN A 602 15.40 31.70 14.41
C GLN A 602 16.64 31.63 13.52
N GLN A 603 16.44 31.66 12.20
CA GLN A 603 17.52 31.67 11.22
C GLN A 603 17.33 32.81 10.22
N LEU A 604 18.36 33.65 10.06
CA LEU A 604 18.37 34.68 9.03
C LEU A 604 18.52 34.01 7.66
N LEU A 605 17.51 34.15 6.80
CA LEU A 605 17.49 33.60 5.44
C LEU A 605 18.01 34.60 4.40
N ALA A 606 17.72 35.89 4.58
CA ALA A 606 18.13 36.94 3.67
C ALA A 606 18.25 38.28 4.39
N ASN A 607 19.18 39.12 3.94
CA ASN A 607 19.35 40.48 4.43
C ASN A 607 19.56 41.41 3.22
N TYR A 608 18.70 42.40 3.06
CA TYR A 608 18.67 43.31 1.92
C TYR A 608 18.87 44.76 2.37
N CYS A 609 19.65 45.53 1.61
CA CYS A 609 19.71 46.99 1.75
C CYS A 609 19.07 47.62 0.53
N VAL A 610 17.92 48.25 0.71
CA VAL A 610 17.12 48.80 -0.38
C VAL A 610 17.30 50.31 -0.44
N ARG A 611 17.57 50.83 -1.64
CA ARG A 611 17.62 52.28 -1.90
C ARG A 611 16.97 52.62 -3.24
N ALA A 612 16.43 53.83 -3.34
CA ALA A 612 15.90 54.34 -4.61
C ALA A 612 17.03 54.70 -5.58
N GLU A 613 16.78 54.59 -6.88
CA GLU A 613 17.63 55.25 -7.88
C GLU A 613 17.60 56.78 -7.68
N PRO A 614 18.74 57.47 -7.74
CA PRO A 614 18.77 58.93 -7.72
C PRO A 614 18.04 59.45 -8.97
N ARG A 615 17.09 60.37 -8.78
CA ARG A 615 16.48 61.10 -9.90
C ARG A 615 17.59 61.89 -10.62
N GLN A 616 17.93 61.51 -11.85
CA GLN A 616 18.59 62.43 -12.76
C GLN A 616 17.53 63.38 -13.32
N GLU A 617 17.37 64.54 -12.69
CA GLU A 617 16.72 65.68 -13.34
C GLU A 617 17.67 66.22 -14.41
N SER A 618 17.48 65.78 -15.66
CA SER A 618 18.05 66.46 -16.81
C SER A 618 17.28 67.75 -17.05
N THR A 619 17.64 68.82 -16.35
CA THR A 619 17.25 70.18 -16.75
C THR A 619 18.03 70.57 -18.00
N THR A 620 17.46 70.30 -19.17
CA THR A 620 17.75 71.06 -20.39
C THR A 620 16.50 71.85 -20.79
N LEU A 621 16.46 73.11 -20.35
CA LEU A 621 15.62 74.15 -20.91
C LEU A 621 16.11 74.49 -22.31
N ILE A 622 15.57 73.87 -23.36
CA ILE A 622 15.42 74.51 -24.69
C ILE A 622 14.13 73.99 -25.31
N GLY A 623 13.12 74.87 -25.37
CA GLY A 623 11.92 74.63 -26.16
C GLY A 623 12.25 74.69 -27.65
N HIS A 624 11.84 73.67 -28.39
CA HIS A 624 11.37 73.85 -29.76
C HIS A 624 10.28 72.82 -30.07
N SER A 625 9.12 73.36 -30.44
CA SER A 625 8.02 72.65 -31.06
C SER A 625 8.50 71.99 -32.35
N ARG A 626 8.42 70.65 -32.41
CA ARG A 626 8.28 69.88 -33.64
C ARG A 626 7.68 68.52 -33.30
N THR A 627 6.47 68.29 -33.78
CA THR A 627 5.75 67.02 -33.81
C THR A 627 6.53 65.95 -34.58
N PRO A 628 6.72 64.75 -34.00
CA PRO A 628 6.94 63.53 -34.76
C PRO A 628 5.70 62.62 -34.72
N LEU A 629 5.42 62.01 -35.86
CA LEU A 629 4.32 61.09 -36.13
C LEU A 629 4.32 59.86 -35.19
N VAL A 630 3.12 59.50 -34.72
CA VAL A 630 2.79 58.28 -33.97
C VAL A 630 2.87 57.05 -34.90
N PRO A 631 3.69 56.03 -34.62
CA PRO A 631 3.43 54.68 -35.09
C PRO A 631 2.44 54.00 -34.15
N ARG A 632 1.38 53.43 -34.75
CA ARG A 632 0.29 52.68 -34.11
C ARG A 632 0.77 51.72 -33.00
N GLU A 633 0.11 51.79 -31.85
CA GLU A 633 0.02 50.70 -30.89
C GLU A 633 -0.68 49.49 -31.53
N GLU A 634 -0.05 48.32 -31.47
CA GLU A 634 -0.79 47.05 -31.48
C GLU A 634 -1.45 46.89 -30.10
N ALA A 635 -2.75 47.18 -30.05
CA ALA A 635 -3.60 46.78 -28.96
C ALA A 635 -3.76 45.25 -29.00
N ILE A 636 -3.23 44.54 -27.99
CA ILE A 636 -3.60 43.15 -27.73
C ILE A 636 -5.02 43.17 -27.17
N ILE A 637 -5.97 42.84 -28.05
CA ILE A 637 -7.38 42.65 -27.77
C ILE A 637 -7.53 41.36 -26.95
N LEU A 638 -8.06 41.48 -25.73
CA LEU A 638 -8.77 40.38 -25.07
C LEU A 638 -10.12 40.19 -25.78
N PRO A 639 -10.49 38.99 -26.27
CA PRO A 639 -11.83 38.76 -26.78
C PRO A 639 -12.81 38.68 -25.61
N GLY A 640 -13.75 39.63 -25.60
CA GLY A 640 -14.88 39.70 -24.67
C GLY A 640 -16.08 38.84 -25.09
N GLU A 641 -16.96 38.64 -24.13
CA GLU A 641 -18.32 38.14 -24.28
C GLU A 641 -19.17 39.05 -25.19
N THR A 642 -20.05 38.45 -25.99
CA THR A 642 -21.20 39.12 -26.61
C THR A 642 -22.51 38.67 -25.96
N ARG A 643 -23.39 39.66 -25.77
CA ARG A 643 -24.74 39.57 -25.20
C ARG A 643 -25.77 38.96 -26.16
N SER A 644 -26.67 38.17 -25.55
CA SER A 644 -28.15 38.18 -25.66
C SER A 644 -28.87 37.84 -26.98
N GLY A 645 -29.70 36.79 -26.90
CA GLY A 645 -30.88 36.55 -27.73
C GLY A 645 -31.79 35.42 -27.21
N GLY A 646 -32.59 35.71 -26.18
CA GLY A 646 -33.87 35.12 -25.72
C GLY A 646 -34.24 33.64 -25.90
N ALA A 647 -34.60 32.96 -24.80
CA ALA A 647 -35.97 32.52 -24.47
C ALA A 647 -36.00 31.73 -23.15
N ALA A 648 -37.12 31.85 -22.43
CA ALA A 648 -37.33 31.53 -21.02
C ALA A 648 -37.43 30.03 -20.67
N ALA A 649 -36.99 29.68 -19.45
CA ALA A 649 -37.68 28.74 -18.55
C ALA A 649 -37.13 28.94 -17.11
N GLU A 650 -38.02 29.21 -16.17
CA GLU A 650 -37.74 29.28 -14.74
C GLU A 650 -37.39 27.90 -14.18
N GLU A 651 -36.32 27.78 -13.41
CA GLU A 651 -36.21 26.73 -12.40
C GLU A 651 -35.35 27.20 -11.20
N LYS A 652 -35.94 27.06 -10.01
CA LYS A 652 -35.41 27.53 -8.72
C LYS A 652 -34.19 26.70 -8.30
N VAL A 653 -33.12 27.37 -7.87
CA VAL A 653 -32.06 26.77 -7.05
C VAL A 653 -32.37 27.07 -5.59
N GLU A 654 -32.76 26.02 -4.87
CA GLU A 654 -32.99 26.02 -3.43
C GLU A 654 -31.67 25.71 -2.72
N THR A 655 -31.24 26.65 -1.86
CA THR A 655 -30.12 26.49 -0.93
C THR A 655 -30.51 25.57 0.22
N GLU A 656 -29.98 24.34 0.27
CA GLU A 656 -30.02 23.50 1.48
C GLU A 656 -28.73 23.65 2.31
N GLN A 657 -28.64 24.78 3.02
CA GLN A 657 -28.15 24.75 4.40
C GLN A 657 -29.32 24.23 5.25
N THR A 658 -29.21 23.02 5.81
CA THR A 658 -29.70 22.57 7.15
C THR A 658 -29.85 21.04 7.16
N PHE A 659 -28.75 20.28 7.30
CA PHE A 659 -28.84 18.86 7.70
C PHE A 659 -27.57 18.39 8.42
N PHE A 660 -27.18 19.06 9.50
CA PHE A 660 -26.20 18.53 10.47
C PHE A 660 -26.56 18.99 11.88
N LEU A 661 -27.67 18.47 12.41
CA LEU A 661 -28.00 18.57 13.83
C LEU A 661 -28.99 17.47 14.24
N LYS A 662 -28.53 16.22 14.23
CA LYS A 662 -29.06 15.13 15.07
C LYS A 662 -28.14 13.91 14.95
N LEU A 663 -27.05 13.92 15.70
CA LEU A 663 -26.37 12.75 16.27
C LEU A 663 -25.31 13.26 17.28
N ARG A 664 -25.80 14.04 18.25
CA ARG A 664 -25.13 14.30 19.52
C ARG A 664 -26.12 13.97 20.62
N ARG A 665 -26.05 12.73 21.11
CA ARG A 665 -26.30 12.29 22.49
C ARG A 665 -26.40 10.77 22.48
N CYS A 666 -25.32 10.13 22.87
CA CYS A 666 -25.34 9.03 23.84
C CYS A 666 -23.88 8.70 24.17
N GLY A 667 -23.40 9.33 25.24
CA GLY A 667 -22.19 8.93 25.93
C GLY A 667 -22.57 8.63 27.38
N ALA A 668 -22.09 7.47 27.84
CA ALA A 668 -21.90 7.03 29.22
C ALA A 668 -23.04 6.26 29.95
N ARG A 669 -22.71 4.97 30.14
CA ARG A 669 -22.92 4.06 31.29
C ARG A 669 -24.10 3.08 31.29
N GLU A 670 -23.67 1.82 31.46
CA GLU A 670 -24.34 0.62 32.00
C GLU A 670 -25.38 -0.13 31.13
N ASN A 671 -24.90 -1.25 30.58
CA ASN A 671 -25.50 -2.59 30.52
C ASN A 671 -27.00 -2.81 30.18
N VAL A 672 -27.16 -3.66 29.15
CA VAL A 672 -28.18 -4.74 28.97
C VAL A 672 -29.43 -4.44 28.12
N GLN A 673 -29.43 -5.14 26.97
CA GLN A 673 -30.53 -5.75 26.20
C GLN A 673 -31.74 -4.96 25.67
N GLN A 674 -32.14 -5.38 24.47
CA GLN A 674 -33.48 -5.33 23.87
C GLN A 674 -34.00 -3.98 23.36
N CYS A 675 -34.02 -3.84 22.04
CA CYS A 675 -35.12 -3.18 21.34
C CYS A 675 -35.50 -4.00 20.10
N VAL A 676 -36.44 -4.93 20.30
CA VAL A 676 -37.34 -5.46 19.26
C VAL A 676 -38.59 -4.58 19.27
N ARG A 677 -39.11 -4.24 18.08
CA ARG A 677 -40.41 -3.58 17.78
C ARG A 677 -41.60 -4.33 18.46
N PRO A 678 -42.88 -3.85 18.52
CA PRO A 678 -43.64 -3.07 17.51
C PRO A 678 -44.81 -2.17 18.03
N THR A 679 -45.75 -1.83 17.12
CA THR A 679 -47.09 -1.15 17.21
C THR A 679 -47.09 0.35 16.80
N GLY A 680 -47.96 0.89 15.93
CA GLY A 680 -49.18 0.44 15.23
C GLY A 680 -50.37 1.36 15.55
N VAL A 681 -51.00 2.04 14.54
CA VAL A 681 -52.39 2.61 14.40
C VAL A 681 -52.35 3.52 13.12
N SER A 682 -52.99 3.26 11.96
CA SER A 682 -54.42 3.20 11.46
C SER A 682 -55.13 4.57 11.41
N LEU A 683 -55.82 5.07 10.34
CA LEU A 683 -56.94 4.50 9.54
C LEU A 683 -57.23 5.29 8.21
N SER A 684 -57.64 4.56 7.15
CA SER A 684 -58.73 4.78 6.11
C SER A 684 -58.87 6.08 5.27
N THR A 685 -59.40 6.18 4.03
CA THR A 685 -60.34 5.39 3.18
C THR A 685 -60.38 6.00 1.75
N LEU A 686 -60.61 5.22 0.66
CA LEU A 686 -61.63 5.43 -0.41
C LEU A 686 -61.43 4.54 -1.69
N THR A 687 -62.32 3.56 -1.82
CA THR A 687 -63.03 2.90 -2.95
C THR A 687 -62.72 3.10 -4.47
N ASN A 688 -62.69 1.94 -5.18
CA ASN A 688 -62.88 1.52 -6.62
C ASN A 688 -63.86 2.31 -7.54
N PRO A 689 -64.10 2.00 -8.87
CA PRO A 689 -63.63 0.93 -9.81
C PRO A 689 -63.25 1.41 -11.27
N PRO A 690 -63.00 0.50 -12.26
CA PRO A 690 -62.64 0.85 -13.65
C PRO A 690 -63.75 0.65 -14.72
N THR A 691 -63.66 1.35 -15.86
CA THR A 691 -64.50 1.18 -17.06
C THR A 691 -63.71 1.23 -18.38
N ARG A 692 -64.37 0.73 -19.43
CA ARG A 692 -63.94 0.10 -20.70
C ARG A 692 -64.25 0.96 -21.93
N ALA A 693 -63.48 0.83 -23.04
CA ALA A 693 -63.89 0.88 -24.48
C ALA A 693 -62.63 0.77 -25.38
N GLU A 694 -62.41 -0.18 -26.31
CA GLU A 694 -63.06 -0.66 -27.56
C GLU A 694 -62.81 0.14 -28.87
N ARG A 695 -62.32 -0.61 -29.90
CA ARG A 695 -62.34 -0.46 -31.41
C ARG A 695 -60.93 -0.59 -32.04
N SER A 696 -60.66 -1.25 -33.17
CA SER A 696 -61.39 -2.10 -34.14
C SER A 696 -60.38 -2.64 -35.19
N LEU A 697 -60.59 -3.88 -35.70
CA LEU A 697 -59.91 -4.55 -36.84
C LEU A 697 -60.50 -4.12 -38.22
N PRO A 698 -59.91 -4.44 -39.40
CA PRO A 698 -59.91 -5.77 -40.08
C PRO A 698 -58.55 -6.11 -40.79
N GLY A 699 -58.20 -7.28 -41.33
CA GLY A 699 -58.82 -8.59 -41.55
C GLY A 699 -57.98 -9.39 -42.59
N SER A 700 -58.14 -10.72 -42.59
CA SER A 700 -57.91 -11.73 -43.65
C SER A 700 -56.93 -12.89 -43.33
N SER A 701 -57.49 -14.10 -43.44
CA SER A 701 -56.92 -15.46 -43.27
C SER A 701 -57.05 -16.20 -44.65
N PRO A 702 -57.01 -17.55 -44.82
CA PRO A 702 -56.64 -18.67 -43.92
C PRO A 702 -55.92 -19.90 -44.59
N ARG A 703 -55.78 -20.97 -43.77
CA ARG A 703 -55.70 -22.44 -44.05
C ARG A 703 -54.29 -23.02 -44.23
N GLY A 704 -53.87 -24.12 -43.61
CA GLY A 704 -54.50 -25.21 -42.83
C GLY A 704 -53.77 -26.52 -43.21
N VAL A 705 -53.38 -27.43 -42.31
CA VAL A 705 -54.08 -28.70 -41.94
C VAL A 705 -52.96 -29.67 -41.45
N SER A 706 -52.82 -29.99 -40.14
CA SER A 706 -53.30 -31.16 -39.35
C SER A 706 -52.40 -32.43 -39.31
N LEU A 707 -51.92 -32.78 -38.09
CA LEU A 707 -52.00 -34.04 -37.28
C LEU A 707 -51.98 -35.45 -37.96
N PRO A 708 -51.71 -36.60 -37.27
CA PRO A 708 -51.84 -36.89 -35.82
C PRO A 708 -50.78 -37.86 -35.18
N SER A 709 -51.04 -38.18 -33.91
CA SER A 709 -50.38 -39.11 -32.96
C SER A 709 -51.08 -40.49 -32.82
N GLY A 710 -50.33 -41.51 -32.34
CA GLY A 710 -50.80 -42.80 -31.78
C GLY A 710 -50.08 -44.02 -32.40
N LEU A 711 -49.75 -45.15 -31.76
CA LEU A 711 -50.09 -45.77 -30.46
C LEU A 711 -49.18 -47.02 -30.21
N THR A 712 -48.78 -47.25 -28.95
CA THR A 712 -48.70 -48.54 -28.18
C THR A 712 -47.81 -49.78 -28.50
N SER A 713 -47.19 -50.26 -27.39
CA SER A 713 -47.04 -51.66 -26.87
C SER A 713 -45.94 -52.58 -27.46
N ALA A 714 -45.30 -53.54 -26.77
CA ALA A 714 -45.16 -53.96 -25.36
C ALA A 714 -44.22 -55.21 -25.30
N LEU A 715 -43.60 -55.48 -24.13
CA LEU A 715 -43.13 -56.79 -23.59
C LEU A 715 -41.91 -57.46 -24.27
N LYS A 716 -41.05 -58.27 -23.63
CA LYS A 716 -40.51 -58.51 -22.26
C LYS A 716 -39.34 -59.54 -22.45
N PRO A 717 -38.55 -59.89 -21.43
CA PRO A 717 -37.27 -60.61 -21.54
C PRO A 717 -37.41 -62.14 -21.45
N GLU A 718 -36.35 -62.86 -21.85
CA GLU A 718 -36.13 -64.27 -21.50
C GLU A 718 -34.84 -64.47 -20.69
N ASP A 719 -34.96 -65.39 -19.75
CA ASP A 719 -34.00 -65.94 -18.80
C ASP A 719 -33.94 -67.46 -19.04
N SER A 720 -32.98 -68.16 -18.41
CA SER A 720 -32.64 -69.60 -18.42
C SER A 720 -31.31 -69.91 -19.16
N GLY A 721 -30.36 -70.69 -18.63
CA GLY A 721 -30.36 -71.64 -17.51
C GLY A 721 -28.95 -72.28 -17.35
N PRO A 722 -28.78 -73.40 -16.60
CA PRO A 722 -27.86 -73.44 -15.45
C PRO A 722 -26.91 -74.67 -15.35
N ARG A 723 -26.19 -74.74 -14.21
CA ARG A 723 -25.64 -75.91 -13.46
C ARG A 723 -24.28 -76.52 -13.84
N GLY A 724 -23.45 -76.63 -12.79
CA GLY A 724 -22.39 -77.62 -12.64
C GLY A 724 -21.79 -77.61 -11.22
N ARG A 725 -22.39 -78.37 -10.29
CA ARG A 725 -21.86 -78.71 -8.96
C ARG A 725 -21.05 -80.00 -9.09
N ASN A 726 -19.91 -80.15 -8.39
CA ASN A 726 -19.61 -81.38 -7.65
C ASN A 726 -18.54 -81.18 -6.57
N GLN A 727 -18.79 -81.87 -5.45
CA GLN A 727 -18.02 -81.92 -4.20
C GLN A 727 -16.95 -83.02 -4.25
N ALA A 728 -15.94 -82.87 -3.37
CA ALA A 728 -15.39 -83.89 -2.44
C ALA A 728 -13.84 -84.07 -2.45
N LYS A 729 -13.19 -83.56 -1.38
CA LYS A 729 -12.19 -84.16 -0.41
C LYS A 729 -11.23 -85.31 -0.84
N PRO A 730 -10.18 -85.68 -0.04
CA PRO A 730 -9.38 -84.96 0.98
C PRO A 730 -7.84 -85.27 0.92
N GLY A 731 -7.03 -84.68 1.82
CA GLY A 731 -5.66 -85.08 2.19
C GLY A 731 -4.82 -83.86 2.60
N GLY A 732 -4.45 -83.65 3.87
CA GLY A 732 -3.24 -84.19 4.53
C GLY A 732 -2.00 -83.44 4.00
N ASP A 733 -1.13 -82.75 4.74
CA ASP A 733 -0.58 -82.87 6.09
C ASP A 733 0.24 -81.57 6.35
N ARG A 734 0.15 -80.95 7.54
CA ARG A 734 1.22 -80.82 8.57
C ARG A 734 2.44 -79.90 8.30
N TYR A 735 2.69 -79.03 9.31
CA TYR A 735 3.99 -78.55 9.84
C TYR A 735 4.81 -77.60 8.92
N SER A 736 5.48 -76.52 9.34
CA SER A 736 5.90 -75.99 10.66
C SER A 736 6.25 -74.50 10.52
N ASP A 737 6.49 -73.88 11.67
CA ASP A 737 7.08 -72.57 11.97
C ASP A 737 8.13 -71.98 11.00
N GLY A 738 8.17 -70.64 11.01
CA GLY A 738 9.22 -69.76 10.49
C GLY A 738 8.85 -68.30 10.72
#